data_AF-A0A8T0PDM5-F1
#
_entry.id   AF-A0A8T0PDM5-F1
#
_cell.length_a   1.000
_cell.length_b   1.000
_cell.length_c   1.000
_cell.angle_alpha   90.00
_cell.angle_beta   90.00
_cell.angle_gamma   90.00
#
_symmetry.space_group_name_H-M   'P 1'
#
loop_
_entity.id
_entity.type
_entity.pdbx_description
1 polymer ?
#
loop_
_entity_poly.entity_id
_entity_poly.type
_entity_poly.pdbx_seq_one_letter_code
_entity_poly.pdbx_strand_id
1 'polypeptide(L)'
;MKHIESCYLSELCRVMPVIDSYGHVVKERNSIIVPAKGSKWVGLLGTNPWRNDGYIELSADYKSAGHFAGNFTSEDQLLEFLKTHLHASDVPFINPPNASFHTVSSPLTVDNAFLLLEWIRKIKSNGVRLPDRFLACVKEGSWLKTSVGYKPPNESFLSSANWGSLLPSVSSFVDIPMIDQQFYRNKLHMYKQELKAIGVRFEFQEASAYIGSYLISMAAINALTRENVYSLLRLIRFLREKVLSPSELIDSVKGGCWMKSTLGYRRPSDCIIYDSDWKVASCISNQPFLDVQFYGEAIHAYKPELELLGVIVGFKQNYQLVIDNFKFNSAAITSEATVLILKCIRHVGSCEDFIRKLKVLKWVKTNVGFCVPGVSFLVDPEWQCLVNIFKGVPIIDLGFYGSVISSYQEELKKTGLVTRFEEVSKAIAQVFKDMVLKTSLTKANVLALLKSYRQLRTHSPLPVELFNCMRSEKWLHTSLGFKSPSSAILFDNAWQYLSHVALLPFIDDGDSCNGLGEDIYGYKDELRELGVTVEVKFGARFVIAGLNIPDDPSIMSKATILSLLECIKNYFASAIAPPNDFQDKICKEWLKTSMGYKFPDECILFDARQSSLCMEDGPFIDEAFYGLEIASFKNALAKIGVVTDVNCGQDLIAQHLKSHKDRTTIFRIYMYLMKHNWKPDNSTSDWIWIPNQTEGGEWVSSRSCVLHDKNNLFSLQLHILDKYYDRKLLDFFSVTFGVRHGPCSEDYCKLWATWENSVHMLAISDCFAFWKLIATNWTKNTEELLSGCVKVPVCIDGKIILRNKENVFIPDDLLLADLFTKLPHQSLFIWYPSSTLPSMSRARLNRIYNSIGVQRISRAVMKNESLTLENGCFRTVDSSKVVKVGLLQIIIAHLADPALDIPSEERQRMVSCLLNVTVQVTDEPITVSYSVRLSSGEVVDVKACRMIRWERENSKLYMQGSDGESSSEEKIKFATYFADEISKGVLFEMADQIPSLAELIKLGSLLDFQDGAVGFLLKSKNLQLFPEDEDFLKSSMLGGSKNVIII
;
A
#
# COMPACT_ATOMS: atom_id res chain seq x y z
N MET A 1 106.67 -84.41 -45.64
CA MET A 1 106.12 -83.44 -46.61
C MET A 1 107.08 -83.28 -47.80
N LYS A 2 107.19 -84.29 -48.69
CA LYS A 2 108.03 -84.21 -49.91
C LYS A 2 107.24 -83.95 -51.20
N HIS A 3 105.92 -83.73 -51.08
CA HIS A 3 105.01 -83.72 -52.24
C HIS A 3 104.03 -82.52 -52.29
N ILE A 4 104.01 -81.61 -51.31
CA ILE A 4 103.16 -80.40 -51.29
C ILE A 4 103.93 -79.23 -50.65
N GLU A 5 103.96 -78.05 -51.27
CA GLU A 5 104.58 -76.83 -50.73
C GLU A 5 103.75 -76.20 -49.59
N SER A 6 104.40 -75.53 -48.63
CA SER A 6 103.73 -75.09 -47.39
C SER A 6 102.60 -74.06 -47.57
N CYS A 7 102.65 -73.25 -48.64
CA CYS A 7 101.60 -72.28 -48.97
C CYS A 7 100.27 -72.97 -49.32
N TYR A 8 100.32 -74.02 -50.15
CA TYR A 8 99.16 -74.83 -50.51
C TYR A 8 98.63 -75.66 -49.34
N LEU A 9 99.50 -76.06 -48.41
CA LEU A 9 99.09 -76.81 -47.21
C LEU A 9 98.12 -75.98 -46.35
N SER A 10 98.34 -74.67 -46.18
CA SER A 10 97.43 -73.83 -45.38
C SER A 10 96.03 -73.69 -46.00
N GLU A 11 95.98 -73.59 -47.33
CA GLU A 11 94.72 -73.45 -48.07
C GLU A 11 93.94 -74.76 -48.10
N LEU A 12 94.63 -75.89 -48.25
CA LEU A 12 94.06 -77.23 -48.11
C LEU A 12 93.57 -77.48 -46.69
N CYS A 13 94.34 -77.14 -45.66
CA CYS A 13 93.92 -77.28 -44.26
C CYS A 13 92.70 -76.42 -43.91
N ARG A 14 92.48 -75.28 -44.60
CA ARG A 14 91.30 -74.43 -44.40
C ARG A 14 90.01 -75.12 -44.87
N VAL A 15 90.06 -75.86 -45.98
CA VAL A 15 88.90 -76.56 -46.56
C VAL A 15 88.82 -78.04 -46.19
N MET A 16 89.86 -78.58 -45.53
CA MET A 16 89.94 -79.98 -45.13
C MET A 16 88.78 -80.34 -44.18
N PRO A 17 87.91 -81.30 -44.51
CA PRO A 17 86.90 -81.77 -43.57
C PRO A 17 87.55 -82.53 -42.41
N VAL A 18 86.96 -82.44 -41.22
CA VAL A 18 87.37 -83.21 -40.04
C VAL A 18 86.23 -84.11 -39.56
N ILE A 19 86.56 -85.21 -38.91
CA ILE A 19 85.58 -86.13 -38.33
C ILE A 19 85.32 -85.75 -36.87
N ASP A 20 84.07 -85.47 -36.52
CA ASP A 20 83.70 -85.19 -35.13
C ASP A 20 83.69 -86.46 -34.27
N SER A 21 83.57 -86.30 -32.94
CA SER A 21 83.49 -87.42 -31.99
C SER A 21 82.31 -88.38 -32.18
N TYR A 22 81.37 -88.06 -33.09
CA TYR A 22 80.22 -88.89 -33.45
C TYR A 22 80.37 -89.55 -34.82
N GLY A 23 81.53 -89.40 -35.48
CA GLY A 23 81.80 -89.96 -36.80
C GLY A 23 81.24 -89.14 -37.97
N HIS A 24 80.76 -87.91 -37.74
CA HIS A 24 80.26 -87.05 -38.81
C HIS A 24 81.38 -86.24 -39.46
N VAL A 25 81.27 -86.05 -40.78
CA VAL A 25 82.19 -85.21 -41.55
C VAL A 25 81.78 -83.75 -41.43
N VAL A 26 82.64 -82.93 -40.83
CA VAL A 26 82.42 -81.51 -40.59
C VAL A 26 83.30 -80.67 -41.51
N LYS A 27 82.64 -79.82 -42.32
CA LYS A 27 83.30 -78.94 -43.31
C LYS A 27 83.47 -77.50 -42.82
N GLU A 28 82.55 -77.01 -41.99
CA GLU A 28 82.58 -75.67 -41.40
C GLU A 28 82.86 -75.76 -39.90
N ARG A 29 83.82 -74.97 -39.40
CA ARG A 29 84.28 -75.01 -38.01
C ARG A 29 84.76 -73.64 -37.56
N ASN A 30 84.35 -73.23 -36.35
CA ASN A 30 84.85 -72.01 -35.70
C ASN A 30 86.12 -72.30 -34.89
N SER A 31 86.12 -73.42 -34.17
CA SER A 31 87.29 -73.89 -33.43
C SER A 31 87.27 -75.41 -33.33
N ILE A 32 88.45 -75.98 -33.11
CA ILE A 32 88.63 -77.42 -33.00
C ILE A 32 89.12 -77.75 -31.60
N ILE A 33 88.38 -78.62 -30.94
CA ILE A 33 88.73 -79.18 -29.64
C ILE A 33 89.40 -80.53 -29.86
N VAL A 34 90.51 -80.76 -29.17
CA VAL A 34 91.18 -82.07 -29.14
C VAL A 34 90.23 -83.17 -28.63
N PRO A 35 90.43 -84.45 -29.02
CA PRO A 35 89.53 -85.55 -28.62
C PRO A 35 89.40 -85.67 -27.10
N ALA A 36 88.22 -86.05 -26.59
CA ALA A 36 87.96 -86.14 -25.16
C ALA A 36 88.95 -87.01 -24.37
N LYS A 37 89.45 -88.09 -24.99
CA LYS A 37 90.33 -89.06 -24.35
C LYS A 37 91.69 -88.44 -23.98
N GLY A 38 91.85 -88.14 -22.68
CA GLY A 38 93.09 -87.62 -22.10
C GLY A 38 93.23 -86.10 -22.17
N SER A 39 92.13 -85.37 -22.39
CA SER A 39 92.11 -83.91 -22.48
C SER A 39 91.59 -83.23 -21.22
N LYS A 40 92.14 -82.05 -20.92
CA LYS A 40 91.82 -81.26 -19.73
C LYS A 40 90.44 -80.60 -19.82
N TRP A 41 90.01 -80.22 -21.02
CA TRP A 41 88.70 -79.61 -21.24
C TRP A 41 87.55 -80.51 -20.79
N VAL A 42 87.66 -81.83 -20.95
CA VAL A 42 86.65 -82.80 -20.49
C VAL A 42 86.55 -82.82 -18.97
N GLY A 43 87.69 -82.72 -18.27
CA GLY A 43 87.70 -82.65 -16.81
C GLY A 43 86.95 -81.44 -16.27
N LEU A 44 86.96 -80.31 -16.99
CA LEU A 44 86.31 -79.07 -16.58
C LEU A 44 84.86 -78.91 -17.12
N LEU A 45 84.62 -79.29 -18.38
CA LEU A 45 83.35 -79.08 -19.08
C LEU A 45 82.45 -80.32 -19.09
N GLY A 46 83.00 -81.51 -18.82
CA GLY A 46 82.31 -82.80 -18.87
C GLY A 46 82.05 -83.28 -20.29
N THR A 47 81.17 -82.59 -21.00
CA THR A 47 80.81 -82.82 -22.42
C THR A 47 80.93 -81.51 -23.18
N ASN A 48 81.18 -81.54 -24.49
CA ASN A 48 81.34 -80.30 -25.28
C ASN A 48 80.03 -79.47 -25.26
N PRO A 49 79.98 -78.35 -24.52
CA PRO A 49 78.74 -77.56 -24.38
C PRO A 49 78.53 -76.60 -25.55
N TRP A 50 79.50 -76.48 -26.46
CA TRP A 50 79.56 -75.47 -27.51
C TRP A 50 79.40 -76.04 -28.92
N ARG A 51 78.86 -77.26 -29.04
CA ARG A 51 78.62 -77.91 -30.32
C ARG A 51 77.80 -77.03 -31.27
N ASN A 52 76.81 -76.32 -30.72
CA ASN A 52 75.95 -75.40 -31.46
C ASN A 52 76.63 -74.05 -31.79
N ASP A 53 77.76 -73.75 -31.16
CA ASP A 53 78.56 -72.53 -31.40
C ASP A 53 79.71 -72.77 -32.40
N GLY A 54 79.71 -73.91 -33.09
CA GLY A 54 80.69 -74.27 -34.12
C GLY A 54 82.02 -74.80 -33.57
N TYR A 55 82.06 -75.22 -32.30
CA TYR A 55 83.23 -75.84 -31.67
C TYR A 55 83.17 -77.35 -31.82
N ILE A 56 84.09 -77.89 -32.61
CA ILE A 56 84.06 -79.30 -33.03
C ILE A 56 85.03 -80.12 -32.19
N GLU A 57 84.51 -81.12 -31.49
CA GLU A 57 85.32 -82.13 -30.82
C GLU A 57 85.79 -83.16 -31.84
N LEU A 58 87.10 -83.37 -31.97
CA LEU A 58 87.68 -84.35 -32.86
C LEU A 58 87.40 -85.80 -32.42
N SER A 59 87.20 -86.70 -33.38
CA SER A 59 87.13 -88.15 -33.11
C SER A 59 88.38 -88.66 -32.38
N ALA A 60 88.15 -89.63 -31.47
CA ALA A 60 89.23 -90.37 -30.81
C ALA A 60 90.13 -91.13 -31.81
N ASP A 61 89.66 -91.35 -33.04
CA ASP A 61 90.44 -91.99 -34.11
C ASP A 61 91.66 -91.16 -34.49
N TYR A 62 91.60 -89.82 -34.42
CA TYR A 62 92.74 -88.94 -34.69
C TYR A 62 93.88 -89.08 -33.67
N LYS A 63 93.60 -89.67 -32.52
CA LYS A 63 94.58 -89.97 -31.50
C LYS A 63 95.15 -91.38 -31.64
N SER A 64 94.43 -92.29 -32.28
CA SER A 64 94.72 -93.73 -32.27
C SER A 64 95.73 -94.13 -33.34
N ALA A 65 96.56 -95.14 -33.06
CA ALA A 65 97.43 -95.75 -34.07
C ALA A 65 96.59 -96.65 -35.01
N GLY A 66 96.86 -96.61 -36.33
CA GLY A 66 96.08 -97.40 -37.28
C GLY A 66 96.48 -97.21 -38.75
N HIS A 67 95.88 -98.01 -39.63
CA HIS A 67 96.01 -97.86 -41.08
C HIS A 67 94.92 -96.94 -41.62
N PHE A 68 95.31 -95.78 -42.14
CA PHE A 68 94.41 -94.81 -42.77
C PHE A 68 94.80 -94.64 -44.24
N ALA A 69 93.85 -94.84 -45.15
CA ALA A 69 94.09 -94.80 -46.61
C ALA A 69 95.28 -95.67 -47.07
N GLY A 70 95.44 -96.84 -46.46
CA GLY A 70 96.52 -97.79 -46.75
C GLY A 70 97.84 -97.54 -46.02
N ASN A 71 98.05 -96.37 -45.39
CA ASN A 71 99.27 -96.02 -44.67
C ASN A 71 99.12 -96.18 -43.15
N PHE A 72 100.12 -96.78 -42.50
CA PHE A 72 100.17 -96.85 -41.04
C PHE A 72 100.54 -95.50 -40.45
N THR A 73 99.79 -95.05 -39.44
CA THR A 73 100.04 -93.81 -38.69
C THR A 73 100.16 -94.16 -37.20
N SER A 74 101.18 -93.62 -36.51
CA SER A 74 101.39 -93.89 -35.09
C SER A 74 100.40 -93.10 -34.20
N GLU A 75 100.27 -93.51 -32.94
CA GLU A 75 99.48 -92.79 -31.94
C GLU A 75 99.89 -91.31 -31.87
N ASP A 76 98.92 -90.41 -31.65
CA ASP A 76 99.05 -88.94 -31.63
C ASP A 76 99.57 -88.26 -32.91
N GLN A 77 100.09 -88.98 -33.90
CA GLN A 77 100.73 -88.38 -35.07
C GLN A 77 99.74 -87.54 -35.91
N LEU A 78 98.50 -88.00 -36.09
CA LEU A 78 97.45 -87.21 -36.76
C LEU A 78 97.00 -86.03 -35.88
N LEU A 79 96.86 -86.23 -34.57
CA LEU A 79 96.46 -85.18 -33.65
C LEU A 79 97.49 -84.04 -33.61
N GLU A 80 98.80 -84.33 -33.59
CA GLU A 80 99.86 -83.32 -33.63
C GLU A 80 99.86 -82.54 -34.95
N PHE A 81 99.58 -83.21 -36.07
CA PHE A 81 99.32 -82.52 -37.34
C PHE A 81 98.13 -81.56 -37.22
N LEU A 82 97.01 -81.97 -36.62
CA LEU A 82 95.82 -81.13 -36.43
C LEU A 82 96.06 -79.98 -35.44
N LYS A 83 96.84 -80.18 -34.38
CA LYS A 83 97.25 -79.10 -33.46
C LYS A 83 98.10 -78.05 -34.17
N THR A 84 99.06 -78.50 -34.98
CA THR A 84 100.02 -77.63 -35.67
C THR A 84 99.38 -76.84 -36.81
N HIS A 85 98.54 -77.49 -37.61
CA HIS A 85 98.02 -76.91 -38.85
C HIS A 85 96.55 -76.49 -38.80
N LEU A 86 95.75 -77.04 -37.88
CA LEU A 86 94.32 -76.71 -37.74
C LEU A 86 93.99 -76.09 -36.37
N HIS A 87 95.01 -75.81 -35.56
CA HIS A 87 94.88 -75.18 -34.23
C HIS A 87 93.95 -75.94 -33.28
N ALA A 88 93.86 -77.27 -33.41
CA ALA A 88 93.16 -78.08 -32.42
C ALA A 88 93.76 -77.84 -31.03
N SER A 89 92.95 -77.41 -30.07
CA SER A 89 93.43 -76.91 -28.78
C SER A 89 92.68 -77.53 -27.60
N ASP A 90 93.35 -77.60 -26.46
CA ASP A 90 92.78 -78.02 -25.17
C ASP A 90 92.70 -76.82 -24.20
N VAL A 91 91.98 -76.94 -23.10
CA VAL A 91 92.04 -76.00 -21.96
C VAL A 91 93.45 -76.11 -21.33
N PRO A 92 94.16 -74.99 -21.07
CA PRO A 92 93.72 -73.59 -21.05
C PRO A 92 94.00 -72.78 -22.34
N PHE A 93 94.35 -73.41 -23.46
CA PHE A 93 94.78 -72.72 -24.68
C PHE A 93 93.63 -72.48 -25.67
N ILE A 94 92.52 -73.21 -25.53
CA ILE A 94 91.32 -72.97 -26.33
C ILE A 94 90.65 -71.64 -25.95
N ASN A 95 90.23 -70.85 -26.93
CA ASN A 95 89.46 -69.64 -26.69
C ASN A 95 87.98 -70.01 -26.48
N PRO A 96 87.33 -69.65 -25.36
CA PRO A 96 85.92 -69.94 -25.16
C PRO A 96 85.03 -69.12 -26.11
N PRO A 97 83.90 -69.66 -26.59
CA PRO A 97 82.86 -68.88 -27.26
C PRO A 97 82.09 -68.01 -26.25
N ASN A 98 81.25 -67.11 -26.77
CA ASN A 98 80.31 -66.33 -25.96
C ASN A 98 79.09 -67.16 -25.52
N ALA A 99 79.34 -68.25 -24.80
CA ALA A 99 78.33 -69.18 -24.31
C ALA A 99 78.62 -69.60 -22.87
N SER A 100 77.57 -69.97 -22.14
CA SER A 100 77.65 -70.51 -20.79
C SER A 100 77.98 -72.00 -20.80
N PHE A 101 78.47 -72.54 -19.69
CA PHE A 101 78.63 -73.97 -19.48
C PHE A 101 78.18 -74.35 -18.07
N HIS A 102 77.58 -75.54 -17.92
CA HIS A 102 76.84 -75.90 -16.72
C HIS A 102 77.70 -76.27 -15.51
N THR A 103 78.95 -76.69 -15.70
CA THR A 103 79.78 -77.20 -14.59
C THR A 103 79.98 -76.17 -13.48
N VAL A 104 80.12 -74.89 -13.84
CA VAL A 104 80.29 -73.79 -12.87
C VAL A 104 79.03 -73.47 -12.08
N SER A 105 77.86 -73.98 -12.46
CA SER A 105 76.65 -73.89 -11.63
C SER A 105 76.69 -74.83 -10.42
N SER A 106 77.70 -75.69 -10.32
CA SER A 106 77.87 -76.70 -9.27
C SER A 106 79.27 -76.67 -8.66
N PRO A 107 79.50 -77.30 -7.49
CA PRO A 107 80.80 -77.35 -6.83
C PRO A 107 81.91 -77.86 -7.75
N LEU A 108 82.96 -77.04 -7.96
CA LEU A 108 84.16 -77.49 -8.67
C LEU A 108 85.16 -78.13 -7.69
N THR A 109 85.85 -79.16 -8.16
CA THR A 109 87.02 -79.71 -7.47
C THR A 109 88.13 -78.66 -7.41
N VAL A 110 89.05 -78.80 -6.45
CA VAL A 110 90.19 -77.86 -6.30
C VAL A 110 90.98 -77.74 -7.60
N ASP A 111 91.24 -78.86 -8.27
CA ASP A 111 92.02 -78.89 -9.51
C ASP A 111 91.25 -78.25 -10.68
N ASN A 112 89.93 -78.47 -10.80
CA ASN A 112 89.11 -77.84 -11.83
C ASN A 112 88.93 -76.33 -11.61
N ALA A 113 88.82 -75.89 -10.36
CA ALA A 113 88.78 -74.48 -10.01
C ALA A 113 90.08 -73.76 -10.40
N PHE A 114 91.23 -74.38 -10.13
CA PHE A 114 92.52 -73.85 -10.58
C PHE A 114 92.67 -73.90 -12.09
N LEU A 115 92.21 -74.97 -12.76
CA LEU A 115 92.23 -75.06 -14.21
C LEU A 115 91.37 -73.97 -14.87
N LEU A 116 90.21 -73.64 -14.31
CA LEU A 116 89.36 -72.54 -14.76
C LEU A 116 90.04 -71.17 -14.57
N LEU A 117 90.66 -70.94 -13.41
CA LEU A 117 91.38 -69.70 -13.14
C LEU A 117 92.65 -69.56 -14.00
N GLU A 118 93.37 -70.64 -14.24
CA GLU A 118 94.51 -70.70 -15.16
C GLU A 118 94.07 -70.43 -16.60
N TRP A 119 92.91 -70.93 -17.00
CA TRP A 119 92.32 -70.65 -18.31
C TRP A 119 91.97 -69.18 -18.47
N ILE A 120 91.29 -68.58 -17.48
CA ILE A 120 91.00 -67.14 -17.45
C ILE A 120 92.29 -66.31 -17.49
N ARG A 121 93.30 -66.70 -16.71
CA ARG A 121 94.63 -66.07 -16.74
C ARG A 121 95.23 -66.11 -18.14
N LYS A 122 95.21 -67.26 -18.80
CA LYS A 122 95.82 -67.42 -20.12
C LYS A 122 95.12 -66.56 -21.17
N ILE A 123 93.79 -66.55 -21.18
CA ILE A 123 92.98 -65.67 -22.06
C ILE A 123 93.34 -64.21 -21.84
N LYS A 124 93.38 -63.75 -20.57
CA LYS A 124 93.76 -62.37 -20.23
C LYS A 124 95.20 -62.05 -20.64
N SER A 125 96.14 -62.98 -20.47
CA SER A 125 97.54 -62.79 -20.84
C SER A 125 97.77 -62.68 -22.35
N ASN A 126 96.90 -63.31 -23.15
CA ASN A 126 96.92 -63.22 -24.61
C ASN A 126 96.26 -61.91 -25.13
N GLY A 127 95.83 -61.01 -24.25
CA GLY A 127 95.16 -59.76 -24.63
C GLY A 127 93.71 -59.92 -25.12
N VAL A 128 93.13 -61.12 -24.98
CA VAL A 128 91.76 -61.42 -25.43
C VAL A 128 90.75 -61.03 -24.34
N ARG A 129 89.70 -60.30 -24.72
CA ARG A 129 88.58 -59.99 -23.81
C ARG A 129 87.76 -61.26 -23.55
N LEU A 130 87.47 -61.53 -22.27
CA LEU A 130 86.59 -62.64 -21.88
C LEU A 130 85.18 -62.43 -22.46
N PRO A 131 84.56 -63.43 -23.09
CA PRO A 131 83.20 -63.32 -23.58
C PRO A 131 82.19 -63.09 -22.45
N ASP A 132 81.19 -62.24 -22.66
CA ASP A 132 80.29 -61.77 -21.61
C ASP A 132 79.43 -62.90 -21.00
N ARG A 133 78.88 -63.82 -21.82
CA ARG A 133 78.05 -64.96 -21.33
C ARG A 133 78.89 -66.02 -20.62
N PHE A 134 80.12 -66.23 -21.07
CA PHE A 134 81.09 -67.08 -20.37
C PHE A 134 81.44 -66.49 -19.01
N LEU A 135 81.74 -65.19 -18.96
CA LEU A 135 82.09 -64.52 -17.72
C LEU A 135 80.90 -64.46 -16.74
N ALA A 136 79.68 -64.23 -17.24
CA ALA A 136 78.47 -64.20 -16.42
C ALA A 136 78.20 -65.54 -15.73
N CYS A 137 78.24 -66.67 -16.46
CA CYS A 137 78.00 -67.97 -15.85
C CYS A 137 79.08 -68.35 -14.83
N VAL A 138 80.33 -67.91 -15.02
CA VAL A 138 81.41 -68.09 -14.03
C VAL A 138 81.19 -67.21 -12.80
N LYS A 139 80.72 -65.96 -12.98
CA LYS A 139 80.44 -65.00 -11.90
C LYS A 139 79.28 -65.42 -10.99
N GLU A 140 78.22 -65.93 -11.62
CA GLU A 140 76.94 -66.27 -10.98
C GLU A 140 76.87 -67.74 -10.56
N GLY A 141 77.76 -68.58 -11.10
CA GLY A 141 77.81 -70.01 -10.81
C GLY A 141 78.26 -70.29 -9.38
N SER A 142 77.54 -71.17 -8.67
CA SER A 142 77.81 -71.53 -7.27
C SER A 142 78.91 -72.60 -7.13
N TRP A 143 80.08 -72.34 -7.70
CA TRP A 143 81.20 -73.30 -7.70
C TRP A 143 82.29 -73.00 -6.67
N LEU A 144 82.36 -71.78 -6.15
CA LEU A 144 83.44 -71.32 -5.27
C LEU A 144 83.14 -71.69 -3.81
N LYS A 145 84.04 -72.42 -3.15
CA LYS A 145 83.89 -72.81 -1.74
C LYS A 145 84.13 -71.61 -0.83
N THR A 146 83.18 -71.36 0.07
CA THR A 146 83.22 -70.31 1.10
C THR A 146 82.90 -70.87 2.48
N SER A 147 83.05 -70.04 3.51
CA SER A 147 82.68 -70.30 4.92
C SER A 147 81.22 -70.70 5.10
N VAL A 148 80.34 -70.32 4.16
CA VAL A 148 78.88 -70.55 4.21
C VAL A 148 78.40 -71.55 3.17
N GLY A 149 79.30 -72.40 2.66
CA GLY A 149 79.03 -73.35 1.59
C GLY A 149 79.56 -72.89 0.23
N TYR A 150 79.02 -73.46 -0.86
CA TYR A 150 79.41 -73.05 -2.21
C TYR A 150 78.59 -71.85 -2.65
N LYS A 151 79.25 -70.79 -3.11
CA LYS A 151 78.62 -69.52 -3.46
C LYS A 151 79.12 -68.98 -4.80
N PRO A 152 78.33 -68.11 -5.44
CA PRO A 152 78.77 -67.36 -6.60
C PRO A 152 80.00 -66.51 -6.30
N PRO A 153 80.99 -66.43 -7.20
CA PRO A 153 82.11 -65.51 -7.06
C PRO A 153 81.69 -64.05 -6.83
N ASN A 154 80.62 -63.55 -7.44
CA ASN A 154 80.14 -62.17 -7.28
C ASN A 154 79.49 -61.83 -5.90
N GLU A 155 79.17 -62.87 -5.11
CA GLU A 155 78.69 -62.79 -3.73
C GLU A 155 79.76 -63.21 -2.72
N SER A 156 80.93 -63.65 -3.21
CA SER A 156 82.02 -64.15 -2.39
C SER A 156 83.06 -63.07 -2.14
N PHE A 157 83.71 -63.18 -1.00
CA PHE A 157 84.69 -62.20 -0.54
C PHE A 157 86.02 -62.86 -0.21
N LEU A 158 87.10 -62.17 -0.53
CA LEU A 158 88.44 -62.54 -0.09
C LEU A 158 89.00 -61.41 0.78
N SER A 159 89.04 -61.64 2.09
CA SER A 159 89.52 -60.64 3.04
C SER A 159 91.01 -60.33 2.84
N SER A 160 91.37 -59.04 2.90
CA SER A 160 92.76 -58.63 3.11
C SER A 160 93.09 -58.61 4.60
N ALA A 161 94.37 -58.65 4.96
CA ALA A 161 94.83 -58.61 6.36
C ALA A 161 94.27 -57.42 7.15
N ASN A 162 93.96 -56.31 6.46
CA ASN A 162 93.53 -55.05 7.07
C ASN A 162 92.09 -55.09 7.59
N TRP A 163 91.16 -55.81 6.94
CA TRP A 163 89.77 -55.91 7.40
C TRP A 163 89.36 -57.31 7.85
N GLY A 164 90.20 -58.32 7.62
CA GLY A 164 90.00 -59.65 8.21
C GLY A 164 89.93 -59.63 9.74
N SER A 165 90.61 -58.67 10.39
CA SER A 165 90.54 -58.43 11.84
C SER A 165 89.21 -57.84 12.32
N LEU A 166 88.38 -57.31 11.41
CA LEU A 166 87.07 -56.73 11.69
C LEU A 166 85.94 -57.77 11.57
N LEU A 167 86.20 -58.93 10.94
CA LEU A 167 85.23 -60.01 10.74
C LEU A 167 84.63 -60.58 12.03
N PRO A 168 85.37 -60.78 13.15
CA PRO A 168 84.78 -61.34 14.36
C PRO A 168 83.62 -60.50 14.92
N SER A 169 83.74 -59.17 14.88
CA SER A 169 82.69 -58.25 15.33
C SER A 169 81.45 -58.28 14.41
N VAL A 170 81.64 -58.54 13.12
CA VAL A 170 80.59 -58.53 12.08
C VAL A 170 79.92 -59.90 11.90
N SER A 171 80.66 -60.99 12.13
CA SER A 171 80.22 -62.38 12.02
C SER A 171 79.17 -62.81 13.06
N SER A 172 78.89 -61.94 14.03
CA SER A 172 77.91 -62.23 15.08
C SER A 172 76.45 -62.18 14.58
N PHE A 173 76.16 -61.62 13.40
CA PHE A 173 74.78 -61.50 12.90
C PHE A 173 74.57 -61.61 11.39
N VAL A 174 75.61 -61.46 10.55
CA VAL A 174 75.54 -61.78 9.10
C VAL A 174 76.72 -62.66 8.72
N ASP A 175 76.41 -63.85 8.21
CA ASP A 175 77.37 -64.77 7.66
C ASP A 175 77.86 -64.28 6.29
N ILE A 176 78.97 -63.53 6.29
CA ILE A 176 79.57 -63.04 5.04
C ILE A 176 80.29 -64.21 4.33
N PRO A 177 80.01 -64.48 3.03
CA PRO A 177 80.61 -65.59 2.29
C PRO A 177 82.12 -65.41 2.02
N MET A 178 82.95 -65.72 3.02
CA MET A 178 84.41 -65.67 2.89
C MET A 178 84.91 -66.89 2.13
N ILE A 179 85.73 -66.71 1.10
CA ILE A 179 86.36 -67.83 0.38
C ILE A 179 87.18 -68.69 1.35
N ASP A 180 86.98 -70.01 1.29
CA ASP A 180 87.68 -70.99 2.13
C ASP A 180 89.11 -71.19 1.61
N GLN A 181 90.05 -70.39 2.13
CA GLN A 181 91.44 -70.46 1.69
C GLN A 181 92.10 -71.80 2.01
N GLN A 182 91.70 -72.48 3.09
CA GLN A 182 92.27 -73.78 3.49
C GLN A 182 91.89 -74.87 2.50
N PHE A 183 90.62 -74.93 2.08
CA PHE A 183 90.14 -75.85 1.05
C PHE A 183 90.95 -75.73 -0.25
N TYR A 184 91.30 -74.50 -0.65
CA TYR A 184 92.13 -74.23 -1.83
C TYR A 184 93.64 -74.22 -1.54
N ARG A 185 94.09 -74.88 -0.46
CA ARG A 185 95.51 -75.05 -0.06
C ARG A 185 96.27 -73.72 0.02
N ASN A 186 95.58 -72.63 0.35
CA ASN A 186 96.06 -71.26 0.39
C ASN A 186 96.70 -70.77 -0.92
N LYS A 187 96.41 -71.36 -2.09
CA LYS A 187 97.02 -70.97 -3.38
C LYS A 187 96.19 -69.95 -4.17
N LEU A 188 94.94 -69.70 -3.78
CA LEU A 188 94.03 -68.78 -4.50
C LEU A 188 94.52 -67.33 -4.56
N HIS A 189 95.30 -66.86 -3.57
CA HIS A 189 95.85 -65.51 -3.59
C HIS A 189 96.72 -65.25 -4.83
N MET A 190 97.30 -66.29 -5.42
CA MET A 190 98.05 -66.17 -6.67
C MET A 190 97.17 -65.77 -7.85
N TYR A 191 95.84 -65.94 -7.78
CA TYR A 191 94.85 -65.65 -8.82
C TYR A 191 93.99 -64.42 -8.53
N LYS A 192 94.53 -63.44 -7.78
CA LYS A 192 93.79 -62.25 -7.34
C LYS A 192 93.14 -61.47 -8.48
N GLN A 193 93.83 -61.30 -9.62
CA GLN A 193 93.33 -60.54 -10.76
C GLN A 193 92.22 -61.27 -11.53
N GLU A 194 92.26 -62.60 -11.52
CA GLU A 194 91.25 -63.47 -12.11
C GLU A 194 90.02 -63.50 -11.22
N LEU A 195 90.19 -63.69 -9.90
CA LEU A 195 89.13 -63.62 -8.89
C LEU A 195 88.38 -62.29 -8.94
N LYS A 196 89.10 -61.16 -9.02
CA LYS A 196 88.48 -59.84 -9.18
C LYS A 196 87.71 -59.73 -10.51
N ALA A 197 88.23 -60.31 -11.60
CA ALA A 197 87.55 -60.28 -12.89
C ALA A 197 86.24 -61.09 -12.89
N ILE A 198 86.19 -62.18 -12.13
CA ILE A 198 84.97 -62.97 -11.90
C ILE A 198 84.14 -62.47 -10.71
N GLY A 199 84.35 -61.25 -10.25
CA GLY A 199 83.42 -60.58 -9.32
C GLY A 199 83.67 -60.82 -7.82
N VAL A 200 84.73 -61.54 -7.44
CA VAL A 200 85.09 -61.67 -6.02
C VAL A 200 85.41 -60.29 -5.45
N ARG A 201 84.81 -60.00 -4.29
CA ARG A 201 84.92 -58.72 -3.57
C ARG A 201 86.08 -58.74 -2.58
N PHE A 202 86.70 -57.59 -2.37
CA PHE A 202 87.94 -57.48 -1.58
C PHE A 202 87.89 -56.37 -0.53
N GLU A 203 86.94 -55.43 -0.62
CA GLU A 203 86.88 -54.23 0.23
C GLU A 203 85.82 -54.36 1.33
N PHE A 204 86.05 -53.69 2.46
CA PHE A 204 85.14 -53.71 3.61
C PHE A 204 83.84 -52.91 3.34
N GLN A 205 83.91 -51.88 2.51
CA GLN A 205 82.75 -51.11 2.05
C GLN A 205 81.76 -52.00 1.30
N GLU A 206 82.27 -52.86 0.41
CA GLU A 206 81.46 -53.83 -0.34
C GLU A 206 80.78 -54.85 0.60
N ALA A 207 81.46 -55.22 1.69
CA ALA A 207 80.90 -56.09 2.73
C ALA A 207 79.84 -55.34 3.57
N SER A 208 80.06 -54.07 3.88
CA SER A 208 79.12 -53.21 4.62
C SER A 208 77.81 -52.99 3.84
N ALA A 209 77.90 -52.73 2.54
CA ALA A 209 76.73 -52.61 1.66
C ALA A 209 75.98 -53.95 1.51
N TYR A 210 76.71 -55.08 1.47
CA TYR A 210 76.11 -56.41 1.48
C TYR A 210 75.33 -56.68 2.76
N ILE A 211 75.90 -56.35 3.93
CA ILE A 211 75.23 -56.49 5.24
C ILE A 211 73.95 -55.65 5.28
N GLY A 212 74.01 -54.38 4.86
CA GLY A 212 72.83 -53.53 4.83
C GLY A 212 71.74 -54.04 3.89
N SER A 213 72.11 -54.48 2.68
CA SER A 213 71.17 -55.08 1.72
C SER A 213 70.52 -56.36 2.27
N TYR A 214 71.31 -57.20 2.95
CA TYR A 214 70.82 -58.39 3.61
C TYR A 214 69.81 -58.06 4.72
N LEU A 215 70.12 -57.10 5.59
CA LEU A 215 69.20 -56.66 6.66
C LEU A 215 67.89 -56.10 6.11
N ILE A 216 67.93 -55.34 5.00
CA ILE A 216 66.72 -54.86 4.33
C ILE A 216 65.91 -56.02 3.74
N SER A 217 66.56 -57.01 3.13
CA SER A 217 65.86 -58.20 2.63
C SER A 217 65.18 -58.99 3.76
N MET A 218 65.82 -59.09 4.93
CA MET A 218 65.26 -59.70 6.13
C MET A 218 64.08 -58.90 6.69
N ALA A 219 64.16 -57.57 6.64
CA ALA A 219 63.04 -56.72 7.03
C ALA A 219 61.83 -56.86 6.10
N ALA A 220 62.06 -57.01 4.79
CA ALA A 220 60.99 -57.18 3.80
C ALA A 220 60.14 -58.45 4.04
N ILE A 221 60.72 -59.49 4.65
CA ILE A 221 60.03 -60.73 5.04
C ILE A 221 59.67 -60.77 6.53
N ASN A 222 59.72 -59.64 7.24
CA ASN A 222 59.45 -59.50 8.68
C ASN A 222 60.32 -60.40 9.59
N ALA A 223 61.49 -60.83 9.12
CA ALA A 223 62.41 -61.68 9.89
C ALA A 223 63.45 -60.88 10.71
N LEU A 224 63.43 -59.54 10.64
CA LEU A 224 64.34 -58.69 11.39
C LEU A 224 63.93 -58.60 12.87
N THR A 225 64.76 -59.16 13.77
CA THR A 225 64.47 -59.17 15.21
C THR A 225 65.04 -57.94 15.95
N ARG A 226 64.62 -57.74 17.20
CA ARG A 226 65.17 -56.73 18.12
C ARG A 226 66.70 -56.83 18.24
N GLU A 227 67.25 -58.05 18.34
CA GLU A 227 68.69 -58.28 18.46
C GLU A 227 69.45 -57.87 17.19
N ASN A 228 68.87 -58.08 16.01
CA ASN A 228 69.47 -57.62 14.75
C ASN A 228 69.62 -56.08 14.73
N VAL A 229 68.62 -55.35 15.24
CA VAL A 229 68.67 -53.88 15.33
C VAL A 229 69.76 -53.43 16.31
N TYR A 230 69.89 -54.08 17.48
CA TYR A 230 70.98 -53.77 18.40
C TYR A 230 72.36 -54.08 17.82
N SER A 231 72.50 -55.19 17.10
CA SER A 231 73.74 -55.54 16.41
C SER A 231 74.10 -54.53 15.33
N LEU A 232 73.12 -54.03 14.57
CA LEU A 232 73.31 -52.93 13.61
C LEU A 232 73.79 -51.65 14.31
N LEU A 233 73.15 -51.25 15.41
CA LEU A 233 73.53 -50.05 16.16
C LEU A 233 74.92 -50.19 16.80
N ARG A 234 75.27 -51.37 17.31
CA ARG A 234 76.62 -51.69 17.80
C ARG A 234 77.66 -51.62 16.69
N LEU A 235 77.34 -52.12 15.49
CA LEU A 235 78.23 -52.03 14.34
C LEU A 235 78.45 -50.56 13.91
N ILE A 236 77.39 -49.76 13.82
CA ILE A 236 77.51 -48.33 13.50
C ILE A 236 78.38 -47.61 14.53
N ARG A 237 78.18 -47.88 15.83
CA ARG A 237 79.01 -47.35 16.91
C ARG A 237 80.47 -47.78 16.76
N PHE A 238 80.72 -49.07 16.53
CA PHE A 238 82.07 -49.62 16.36
C PHE A 238 82.79 -49.01 15.16
N LEU A 239 82.11 -48.83 14.02
CA LEU A 239 82.68 -48.17 12.84
C LEU A 239 83.08 -46.73 13.16
N ARG A 240 82.23 -45.99 13.88
CA ARG A 240 82.52 -44.62 14.33
C ARG A 240 83.73 -44.57 15.26
N GLU A 241 83.83 -45.49 16.21
CA GLU A 241 84.95 -45.59 17.17
C GLU A 241 86.28 -45.95 16.51
N LYS A 242 86.26 -46.73 15.42
CA LYS A 242 87.44 -47.12 14.64
C LYS A 242 87.79 -46.15 13.51
N VAL A 243 87.12 -44.99 13.43
CA VAL A 243 87.34 -43.94 12.41
C VAL A 243 87.10 -44.46 10.97
N LEU A 244 86.24 -45.48 10.82
CA LEU A 244 85.77 -45.96 9.53
C LEU A 244 84.45 -45.27 9.19
N SER A 245 84.20 -45.00 7.90
CA SER A 245 82.92 -44.40 7.48
C SER A 245 81.77 -45.41 7.58
N PRO A 246 80.72 -45.15 8.38
CA PRO A 246 79.51 -45.96 8.39
C PRO A 246 78.54 -45.64 7.26
N SER A 247 78.88 -44.69 6.36
CA SER A 247 77.97 -44.16 5.33
C SER A 247 77.34 -45.24 4.44
N GLU A 248 78.13 -46.17 3.90
CA GLU A 248 77.63 -47.25 3.03
C GLU A 248 76.62 -48.16 3.75
N LEU A 249 76.86 -48.44 5.04
CA LEU A 249 75.95 -49.23 5.86
C LEU A 249 74.67 -48.44 6.19
N ILE A 250 74.80 -47.15 6.53
CA ILE A 250 73.66 -46.28 6.84
C ILE A 250 72.80 -46.06 5.59
N ASP A 251 73.40 -45.75 4.45
CA ASP A 251 72.72 -45.49 3.19
C ASP A 251 71.94 -46.70 2.69
N SER A 252 72.50 -47.91 2.89
CA SER A 252 71.84 -49.16 2.52
C SER A 252 70.66 -49.53 3.43
N VAL A 253 70.59 -49.03 4.68
CA VAL A 253 69.50 -49.37 5.62
C VAL A 253 68.50 -48.24 5.88
N LYS A 254 68.90 -46.96 5.79
CA LYS A 254 68.06 -45.81 6.21
C LYS A 254 66.78 -45.63 5.40
N GLY A 255 66.74 -46.13 4.17
CA GLY A 255 65.57 -46.02 3.28
C GLY A 255 64.47 -47.05 3.54
N GLY A 256 64.77 -48.14 4.27
CA GLY A 256 63.84 -49.25 4.48
C GLY A 256 62.86 -49.03 5.64
N CYS A 257 61.65 -49.58 5.52
CA CYS A 257 60.63 -49.52 6.56
C CYS A 257 60.78 -50.68 7.57
N TRP A 258 61.80 -50.63 8.42
CA TRP A 258 62.12 -51.73 9.34
C TRP A 258 62.14 -51.33 10.81
N MET A 259 62.07 -50.04 11.13
CA MET A 259 62.13 -49.55 12.51
C MET A 259 60.73 -49.52 13.13
N LYS A 260 60.56 -50.14 14.30
CA LYS A 260 59.25 -50.26 14.95
C LYS A 260 58.90 -49.01 15.76
N SER A 261 57.77 -48.40 15.45
CA SER A 261 57.17 -47.31 16.21
C SER A 261 55.85 -47.74 16.85
N THR A 262 55.30 -46.91 17.73
CA THR A 262 53.95 -47.01 18.27
C THR A 262 52.85 -47.03 17.19
N LEU A 263 53.17 -46.63 15.96
CA LEU A 263 52.27 -46.67 14.80
C LEU A 263 52.68 -47.72 13.75
N GLY A 264 53.47 -48.73 14.14
CA GLY A 264 53.94 -49.81 13.25
C GLY A 264 55.37 -49.61 12.71
N TYR A 265 55.76 -50.44 11.75
CA TYR A 265 57.08 -50.38 11.11
C TYR A 265 57.19 -49.22 10.12
N ARG A 266 58.24 -48.40 10.28
CA ARG A 266 58.48 -47.17 9.54
C ARG A 266 59.94 -47.05 9.14
N ARG A 267 60.23 -46.06 8.29
CA ARG A 267 61.62 -45.64 8.06
C ARG A 267 62.18 -45.05 9.35
N PRO A 268 63.47 -45.21 9.63
CA PRO A 268 64.10 -44.52 10.74
C PRO A 268 63.82 -43.01 10.77
N SER A 269 63.78 -42.34 9.61
CA SER A 269 63.45 -40.91 9.46
C SER A 269 62.07 -40.50 9.97
N ASP A 270 61.15 -41.45 10.06
CA ASP A 270 59.74 -41.21 10.43
C ASP A 270 59.45 -41.65 11.87
N CYS A 271 60.49 -42.04 12.62
CA CYS A 271 60.40 -42.44 14.02
C CYS A 271 60.90 -41.32 14.92
N ILE A 272 60.26 -41.14 16.07
CA ILE A 272 60.60 -40.09 17.04
C ILE A 272 61.04 -40.71 18.36
N ILE A 273 62.15 -40.26 18.93
CA ILE A 273 62.48 -40.57 20.32
C ILE A 273 61.67 -39.63 21.20
N TYR A 274 60.80 -40.19 22.04
CA TYR A 274 60.01 -39.40 22.98
C TYR A 274 60.91 -38.66 23.98
N ASP A 275 60.65 -37.37 24.17
CA ASP A 275 61.20 -36.54 25.24
C ASP A 275 60.16 -35.51 25.72
N SER A 276 60.50 -34.72 26.74
CA SER A 276 59.58 -33.75 27.34
C SER A 276 59.08 -32.68 26.38
N ASP A 277 59.82 -32.37 25.32
CA ASP A 277 59.46 -31.32 24.37
C ASP A 277 58.28 -31.74 23.49
N TRP A 278 58.07 -33.05 23.33
CA TRP A 278 56.94 -33.62 22.62
C TRP A 278 55.66 -33.73 23.46
N LYS A 279 55.69 -33.40 24.76
CA LYS A 279 54.55 -33.57 25.68
C LYS A 279 53.27 -32.91 25.15
N VAL A 280 53.32 -31.62 24.78
CA VAL A 280 52.16 -30.88 24.28
C VAL A 280 51.69 -31.41 22.92
N ALA A 281 52.63 -31.75 22.03
CA ALA A 281 52.33 -32.34 20.72
C ALA A 281 51.63 -33.70 20.85
N SER A 282 52.06 -34.54 21.79
CA SER A 282 51.47 -35.86 22.05
C SER A 282 50.01 -35.81 22.52
N CYS A 283 49.60 -34.70 23.14
CA CYS A 283 48.21 -34.47 23.57
C CYS A 283 47.26 -34.25 22.37
N ILE A 284 47.76 -33.69 21.27
CA ILE A 284 46.95 -33.29 20.11
C ILE A 284 47.26 -34.07 18.83
N SER A 285 48.24 -34.97 18.86
CA SER A 285 48.68 -35.74 17.70
C SER A 285 49.27 -37.10 18.10
N ASN A 286 48.97 -38.13 17.32
CA ASN A 286 49.46 -39.47 17.53
C ASN A 286 50.85 -39.62 16.89
N GLN A 287 51.90 -39.19 17.56
CA GLN A 287 53.25 -39.22 16.99
C GLN A 287 53.82 -40.65 16.90
N PRO A 288 54.59 -40.98 15.84
CA PRO A 288 55.26 -42.27 15.67
C PRO A 288 56.47 -42.41 16.61
N PHE A 289 56.23 -42.43 17.92
CA PHE A 289 57.30 -42.65 18.89
C PHE A 289 57.91 -44.04 18.73
N LEU A 290 59.23 -44.14 18.88
CA LEU A 290 59.96 -45.40 18.88
C LEU A 290 59.34 -46.34 19.93
N ASP A 291 59.08 -47.59 19.54
CA ASP A 291 58.41 -48.57 20.40
C ASP A 291 59.38 -49.07 21.49
N VAL A 292 59.47 -48.33 22.60
CA VAL A 292 60.31 -48.69 23.75
C VAL A 292 59.82 -49.98 24.41
N GLN A 293 58.54 -50.35 24.30
CA GLN A 293 58.06 -51.63 24.82
C GLN A 293 58.65 -52.80 24.03
N PHE A 294 58.80 -52.66 22.72
CA PHE A 294 59.44 -53.66 21.87
C PHE A 294 60.96 -53.67 21.99
N TYR A 295 61.61 -52.51 21.95
CA TYR A 295 63.08 -52.42 21.97
C TYR A 295 63.68 -52.42 23.37
N GLY A 296 62.93 -52.08 24.41
CA GLY A 296 63.41 -51.89 25.78
C GLY A 296 64.19 -50.59 25.99
N GLU A 297 64.28 -50.14 27.24
CA GLU A 297 64.91 -48.86 27.64
C GLU A 297 66.37 -48.69 27.18
N ALA A 298 67.09 -49.81 27.01
CA ALA A 298 68.47 -49.79 26.53
C ALA A 298 68.63 -49.18 25.13
N ILE A 299 67.55 -49.05 24.34
CA ILE A 299 67.59 -48.42 23.01
C ILE A 299 67.98 -46.95 23.09
N HIS A 300 67.64 -46.27 24.19
CA HIS A 300 67.98 -44.86 24.39
C HIS A 300 69.50 -44.63 24.54
N ALA A 301 70.26 -45.64 24.96
CA ALA A 301 71.72 -45.57 25.01
C ALA A 301 72.37 -45.47 23.61
N TYR A 302 71.61 -45.73 22.54
CA TYR A 302 72.04 -45.63 21.15
C TYR A 302 71.51 -44.37 20.42
N LYS A 303 71.10 -43.35 21.17
CA LYS A 303 70.57 -42.09 20.63
C LYS A 303 71.44 -41.47 19.51
N PRO A 304 72.77 -41.36 19.63
CA PRO A 304 73.61 -40.84 18.54
C PRO A 304 73.58 -41.70 17.27
N GLU A 305 73.53 -43.02 17.41
CA GLU A 305 73.46 -43.95 16.28
C GLU A 305 72.07 -43.94 15.61
N LEU A 306 71.00 -43.78 16.39
CA LEU A 306 69.64 -43.62 15.89
C LEU A 306 69.47 -42.30 15.12
N GLU A 307 70.03 -41.20 15.62
CA GLU A 307 70.02 -39.91 14.92
C GLU A 307 70.78 -39.99 13.58
N LEU A 308 71.90 -40.74 13.52
CA LEU A 308 72.63 -41.01 12.26
C LEU A 308 71.81 -41.81 11.24
N LEU A 309 70.91 -42.68 11.71
CA LEU A 309 69.96 -43.40 10.84
C LEU A 309 68.80 -42.50 10.37
N GLY A 310 68.62 -41.33 10.97
CA GLY A 310 67.58 -40.36 10.64
C GLY A 310 66.48 -40.23 11.70
N VAL A 311 66.54 -40.99 12.80
CA VAL A 311 65.51 -40.92 13.87
C VAL A 311 65.49 -39.54 14.50
N ILE A 312 64.29 -39.00 14.67
CA ILE A 312 64.09 -37.63 15.14
C ILE A 312 64.30 -37.57 16.65
N VAL A 313 65.20 -36.66 17.05
CA VAL A 313 65.57 -36.39 18.43
C VAL A 313 65.22 -34.93 18.75
N GLY A 314 64.45 -34.70 19.82
CA GLY A 314 63.95 -33.36 20.16
C GLY A 314 62.79 -32.92 19.28
N PHE A 315 61.97 -31.99 19.77
CA PHE A 315 60.87 -31.45 18.96
C PHE A 315 61.39 -30.69 17.73
N LYS A 316 62.50 -29.95 17.87
CA LYS A 316 63.20 -29.19 16.80
C LYS A 316 62.26 -28.44 15.82
N GLN A 317 61.10 -27.97 16.30
CA GLN A 317 60.07 -27.30 15.51
C GLN A 317 59.48 -28.16 14.35
N ASN A 318 59.39 -29.47 14.54
CA ASN A 318 58.82 -30.41 13.57
C ASN A 318 57.28 -30.34 13.50
N TYR A 319 56.73 -29.16 13.19
CA TYR A 319 55.29 -28.91 13.14
C TYR A 319 54.56 -29.74 12.08
N GLN A 320 55.21 -30.10 10.97
CA GLN A 320 54.63 -30.94 9.92
C GLN A 320 54.19 -32.31 10.47
N LEU A 321 55.00 -32.93 11.34
CA LEU A 321 54.67 -34.22 11.95
C LEU A 321 53.46 -34.15 12.89
N VAL A 322 53.29 -33.00 13.56
CA VAL A 322 52.11 -32.72 14.39
C VAL A 322 50.85 -32.65 13.53
N ILE A 323 50.94 -32.01 12.36
CA ILE A 323 49.82 -31.89 11.42
C ILE A 323 49.47 -33.24 10.80
N ASP A 324 50.45 -33.98 10.29
CA ASP A 324 50.23 -35.25 9.56
C ASP A 324 49.59 -36.31 10.45
N ASN A 325 49.89 -36.27 11.76
CA ASN A 325 49.36 -37.19 12.75
C ASN A 325 48.33 -36.56 13.69
N PHE A 326 47.75 -35.41 13.32
CA PHE A 326 46.82 -34.67 14.17
C PHE A 326 45.59 -35.51 14.56
N LYS A 327 45.29 -35.54 15.86
CA LYS A 327 44.12 -36.23 16.42
C LYS A 327 43.46 -35.32 17.45
N PHE A 328 42.24 -34.89 17.15
CA PHE A 328 41.50 -34.01 18.04
C PHE A 328 40.96 -34.78 19.26
N ASN A 329 41.22 -34.25 20.45
CA ASN A 329 40.61 -34.68 21.70
C ASN A 329 40.25 -33.43 22.52
N SER A 330 38.96 -33.21 22.77
CA SER A 330 38.47 -32.02 23.47
C SER A 330 39.00 -31.89 24.91
N ALA A 331 39.27 -33.01 25.59
CA ALA A 331 39.84 -33.01 26.94
C ALA A 331 41.33 -32.60 26.97
N ALA A 332 42.00 -32.63 25.82
CA ALA A 332 43.44 -32.37 25.69
C ALA A 332 43.75 -30.93 25.26
N ILE A 333 42.74 -30.10 24.97
CA ILE A 333 42.93 -28.73 24.52
C ILE A 333 43.19 -27.80 25.71
N THR A 334 44.47 -27.62 26.03
CA THR A 334 44.95 -26.56 26.94
C THR A 334 45.30 -25.28 26.18
N SER A 335 45.65 -24.21 26.89
CA SER A 335 46.16 -22.98 26.29
C SER A 335 47.45 -23.25 25.49
N GLU A 336 48.37 -24.06 26.01
CA GLU A 336 49.63 -24.42 25.34
C GLU A 336 49.38 -25.29 24.10
N ALA A 337 48.41 -26.21 24.16
CA ALA A 337 48.01 -27.03 23.02
C ALA A 337 47.39 -26.17 21.90
N THR A 338 46.57 -25.19 22.26
CA THR A 338 46.00 -24.20 21.33
C THR A 338 47.11 -23.38 20.67
N VAL A 339 48.08 -22.89 21.45
CA VAL A 339 49.25 -22.17 20.91
C VAL A 339 50.07 -23.07 19.99
N LEU A 340 50.23 -24.36 20.29
CA LEU A 340 50.92 -25.30 19.41
C LEU A 340 50.18 -25.49 18.08
N ILE A 341 48.85 -25.60 18.10
CA ILE A 341 48.03 -25.64 16.88
C ILE A 341 48.27 -24.38 16.02
N LEU A 342 48.30 -23.20 16.65
CA LEU A 342 48.54 -21.93 15.97
C LEU A 342 49.98 -21.85 15.43
N LYS A 343 50.99 -22.32 16.17
CA LYS A 343 52.37 -22.45 15.68
C LYS A 343 52.47 -23.37 14.46
N CYS A 344 51.69 -24.46 14.42
CA CYS A 344 51.63 -25.32 13.25
C CYS A 344 51.10 -24.57 12.01
N ILE A 345 50.08 -23.74 12.17
CA ILE A 345 49.53 -22.89 11.08
C ILE A 345 50.54 -21.81 10.64
N ARG A 346 51.29 -21.23 11.58
CA ARG A 346 52.27 -20.17 11.31
C ARG A 346 53.48 -20.68 10.53
N HIS A 347 54.02 -21.83 10.91
CA HIS A 347 55.31 -22.30 10.43
C HIS A 347 55.23 -23.34 9.30
N VAL A 348 54.06 -23.94 9.05
CA VAL A 348 53.89 -24.91 7.96
C VAL A 348 53.18 -24.28 6.77
N GLY A 349 53.87 -24.23 5.62
CA GLY A 349 53.36 -23.63 4.38
C GLY A 349 52.17 -24.38 3.76
N SER A 350 52.10 -25.71 3.89
CA SER A 350 51.04 -26.57 3.32
C SER A 350 50.13 -27.16 4.41
N CYS A 351 49.29 -26.33 5.02
CA CYS A 351 48.40 -26.74 6.13
C CYS A 351 46.89 -26.57 5.85
N GLU A 352 46.45 -26.46 4.59
CA GLU A 352 45.05 -26.19 4.25
C GLU A 352 44.08 -27.28 4.74
N ASP A 353 44.44 -28.56 4.59
CA ASP A 353 43.64 -29.68 5.07
C ASP A 353 43.49 -29.67 6.59
N PHE A 354 44.54 -29.26 7.29
CA PHE A 354 44.55 -29.09 8.74
C PHE A 354 43.64 -27.95 9.17
N ILE A 355 43.74 -26.78 8.52
CA ILE A 355 42.86 -25.62 8.76
C ILE A 355 41.39 -25.99 8.50
N ARG A 356 41.11 -26.74 7.43
CA ARG A 356 39.76 -27.21 7.08
C ARG A 356 39.17 -28.10 8.17
N LYS A 357 39.98 -28.99 8.77
CA LYS A 357 39.56 -29.81 9.93
C LYS A 357 39.31 -28.93 11.17
N LEU A 358 40.15 -27.94 11.45
CA LEU A 358 40.01 -27.05 12.61
C LEU A 358 38.77 -26.14 12.54
N LYS A 359 38.34 -25.75 11.33
CA LYS A 359 37.17 -24.89 11.10
C LYS A 359 35.86 -25.43 11.65
N VAL A 360 35.74 -26.75 11.84
CA VAL A 360 34.49 -27.40 12.31
C VAL A 360 34.57 -27.91 13.75
N LEU A 361 35.76 -27.91 14.35
CA LEU A 361 36.00 -28.43 15.69
C LEU A 361 35.77 -27.35 16.77
N LYS A 362 35.26 -27.74 17.93
CA LYS A 362 35.08 -26.86 19.09
C LYS A 362 36.36 -26.82 19.94
N TRP A 363 37.34 -26.01 19.53
CA TRP A 363 38.66 -25.95 20.19
C TRP A 363 39.04 -24.55 20.67
N VAL A 364 38.28 -23.52 20.34
CA VAL A 364 38.51 -22.15 20.82
C VAL A 364 37.73 -21.92 22.10
N LYS A 365 38.42 -21.63 23.20
CA LYS A 365 37.83 -21.33 24.50
C LYS A 365 37.30 -19.90 24.52
N THR A 366 36.04 -19.79 24.85
CA THR A 366 35.30 -18.53 24.98
C THR A 366 34.66 -18.41 26.36
N ASN A 367 34.17 -17.21 26.70
CA ASN A 367 33.38 -16.93 27.90
C ASN A 367 32.14 -17.85 28.05
N VAL A 368 31.61 -18.39 26.95
CA VAL A 368 30.46 -19.32 26.94
C VAL A 368 30.86 -20.80 26.75
N GLY A 369 32.16 -21.13 26.83
CA GLY A 369 32.67 -22.50 26.70
C GLY A 369 33.55 -22.70 25.46
N PHE A 370 33.81 -23.95 25.08
CA PHE A 370 34.57 -24.26 23.86
C PHE A 370 33.67 -24.19 22.62
N CYS A 371 34.01 -23.29 21.71
CA CYS A 371 33.25 -22.98 20.51
C CYS A 371 34.07 -23.26 19.24
N VAL A 372 33.37 -23.33 18.12
CA VAL A 372 33.98 -23.39 16.79
C VAL A 372 34.55 -22.01 16.45
N PRO A 373 35.72 -21.89 15.79
CA PRO A 373 36.28 -20.58 15.43
C PRO A 373 35.29 -19.69 14.66
N GLY A 374 34.55 -20.27 13.71
CA GLY A 374 33.58 -19.57 12.85
C GLY A 374 32.46 -18.81 13.56
N VAL A 375 32.17 -19.16 14.82
CA VAL A 375 31.16 -18.48 15.63
C VAL A 375 31.78 -17.70 16.78
N SER A 376 33.10 -17.75 16.95
CA SER A 376 33.81 -17.12 18.07
C SER A 376 34.41 -15.78 17.63
N PHE A 377 34.45 -14.83 18.55
CA PHE A 377 34.87 -13.46 18.27
C PHE A 377 36.11 -13.09 19.08
N LEU A 378 37.08 -12.43 18.42
CA LEU A 378 38.10 -11.66 19.11
C LEU A 378 37.60 -10.23 19.23
N VAL A 379 37.19 -9.84 20.44
CA VAL A 379 36.70 -8.49 20.72
C VAL A 379 37.87 -7.61 21.14
N ASP A 380 37.93 -6.43 20.55
CA ASP A 380 38.91 -5.41 20.93
C ASP A 380 38.69 -4.99 22.40
N PRO A 381 39.75 -4.74 23.19
CA PRO A 381 39.62 -4.26 24.56
C PRO A 381 38.68 -3.06 24.72
N GLU A 382 38.56 -2.20 23.71
CA GLU A 382 37.67 -1.04 23.76
C GLU A 382 36.17 -1.43 23.84
N TRP A 383 35.78 -2.58 23.29
CA TRP A 383 34.40 -3.08 23.28
C TRP A 383 34.08 -3.91 24.53
N GLN A 384 35.00 -4.00 25.50
CA GLN A 384 34.85 -4.80 26.72
C GLN A 384 33.66 -4.37 27.58
N CYS A 385 33.24 -3.11 27.51
CA CYS A 385 32.04 -2.62 28.20
C CYS A 385 30.76 -3.35 27.77
N LEU A 386 30.65 -3.78 26.50
CA LEU A 386 29.50 -4.52 25.96
C LEU A 386 29.51 -6.00 26.37
N VAL A 387 30.68 -6.57 26.61
CA VAL A 387 30.87 -7.99 26.94
C VAL A 387 30.21 -8.36 28.27
N ASN A 388 30.24 -7.44 29.24
CA ASN A 388 29.62 -7.63 30.54
C ASN A 388 28.09 -7.66 30.47
N ILE A 389 27.52 -7.03 29.43
CA ILE A 389 26.08 -6.92 29.22
C ILE A 389 25.55 -8.15 28.46
N PHE A 390 26.27 -8.55 27.40
CA PHE A 390 25.83 -9.61 26.49
C PHE A 390 26.56 -10.94 26.74
N LYS A 391 26.19 -11.61 27.84
CA LYS A 391 26.77 -12.91 28.27
C LYS A 391 26.55 -14.09 27.29
N GLY A 392 25.86 -13.88 26.17
CA GLY A 392 25.58 -14.90 25.14
C GLY A 392 26.50 -14.88 23.91
N VAL A 393 27.37 -13.86 23.78
CA VAL A 393 28.29 -13.77 22.63
C VAL A 393 29.58 -14.54 22.94
N PRO A 394 29.98 -15.54 22.13
CA PRO A 394 31.17 -16.36 22.34
C PRO A 394 32.46 -15.60 22.04
N ILE A 395 32.96 -14.90 23.05
CA ILE A 395 34.16 -14.06 22.96
C ILE A 395 35.34 -14.82 23.52
N ILE A 396 36.49 -14.74 22.85
CA ILE A 396 37.73 -15.39 23.27
C ILE A 396 38.03 -15.08 24.74
N ASP A 397 38.27 -16.15 25.50
CA ASP A 397 38.56 -16.07 26.92
C ASP A 397 40.04 -15.72 27.13
N LEU A 398 40.32 -14.42 27.28
CA LEU A 398 41.66 -13.92 27.59
C LEU A 398 42.16 -14.39 28.97
N GLY A 399 41.27 -14.75 29.90
CA GLY A 399 41.65 -15.33 31.18
C GLY A 399 42.22 -16.74 31.04
N PHE A 400 41.67 -17.53 30.11
CA PHE A 400 42.18 -18.87 29.80
C PHE A 400 43.49 -18.85 28.99
N TYR A 401 43.60 -17.95 28.02
CA TYR A 401 44.74 -17.94 27.09
C TYR A 401 45.89 -16.99 27.47
N GLY A 402 45.62 -15.96 28.28
CA GLY A 402 46.53 -14.84 28.50
C GLY A 402 46.73 -13.98 27.24
N SER A 403 47.69 -13.05 27.29
CA SER A 403 47.99 -12.13 26.17
C SER A 403 48.64 -12.80 24.95
N VAL A 404 49.11 -14.05 25.10
CA VAL A 404 49.81 -14.79 24.05
C VAL A 404 48.92 -15.03 22.82
N ILE A 405 47.62 -15.26 23.02
CA ILE A 405 46.68 -15.55 21.92
C ILE A 405 46.55 -14.38 20.93
N SER A 406 46.68 -13.15 21.42
CA SER A 406 46.62 -11.94 20.59
C SER A 406 47.75 -11.89 19.57
N SER A 407 48.90 -12.52 19.85
CA SER A 407 50.01 -12.59 18.90
C SER A 407 49.76 -13.53 17.71
N TYR A 408 48.68 -14.31 17.71
CA TYR A 408 48.31 -15.29 16.67
C TYR A 408 47.01 -14.94 15.92
N GLN A 409 46.69 -13.64 15.81
CA GLN A 409 45.45 -13.16 15.19
C GLN A 409 45.30 -13.62 13.73
N GLU A 410 46.38 -13.62 12.94
CA GLU A 410 46.34 -14.04 11.53
C GLU A 410 46.08 -15.55 11.38
N GLU A 411 46.66 -16.36 12.26
CA GLU A 411 46.41 -17.81 12.29
C GLU A 411 44.97 -18.11 12.70
N LEU A 412 44.45 -17.41 13.70
CA LEU A 412 43.06 -17.53 14.13
C LEU A 412 42.09 -17.13 13.00
N LYS A 413 42.36 -16.03 12.28
CA LYS A 413 41.60 -15.64 11.08
C LYS A 413 41.57 -16.74 10.03
N LYS A 414 42.70 -17.40 9.75
CA LYS A 414 42.76 -18.54 8.80
C LYS A 414 41.85 -19.69 9.23
N THR A 415 41.70 -19.93 10.54
CA THR A 415 40.78 -20.95 11.09
C THR A 415 39.31 -20.55 11.05
N GLY A 416 38.97 -19.37 10.55
CA GLY A 416 37.60 -18.85 10.45
C GLY A 416 37.16 -18.02 11.64
N LEU A 417 38.06 -17.65 12.57
CA LEU A 417 37.70 -16.75 13.66
C LEU A 417 37.20 -15.41 13.12
N VAL A 418 36.07 -14.94 13.63
CA VAL A 418 35.50 -13.66 13.24
C VAL A 418 36.26 -12.52 13.93
N THR A 419 36.96 -11.72 13.14
CA THR A 419 37.74 -10.57 13.62
C THR A 419 37.27 -9.24 13.02
N ARG A 420 36.24 -9.25 12.16
CA ARG A 420 35.71 -8.02 11.56
C ARG A 420 34.75 -7.36 12.53
N PHE A 421 34.96 -6.08 12.81
CA PHE A 421 34.16 -5.31 13.74
C PHE A 421 32.68 -5.28 13.37
N GLU A 422 32.36 -5.26 12.08
CA GLU A 422 30.99 -5.29 11.57
C GLU A 422 30.26 -6.59 11.93
N GLU A 423 30.95 -7.73 11.83
CA GLU A 423 30.37 -9.04 12.13
C GLU A 423 30.18 -9.24 13.65
N VAL A 424 31.12 -8.71 14.46
CA VAL A 424 30.98 -8.65 15.93
C VAL A 424 29.79 -7.76 16.31
N SER A 425 29.65 -6.59 15.68
CA SER A 425 28.53 -5.68 15.92
C SER A 425 27.18 -6.33 15.60
N LYS A 426 27.10 -7.08 14.48
CA LYS A 426 25.89 -7.85 14.11
C LYS A 426 25.55 -8.94 15.12
N ALA A 427 26.54 -9.67 15.61
CA ALA A 427 26.32 -10.72 16.61
C ALA A 427 25.80 -10.12 17.95
N ILE A 428 26.41 -9.04 18.42
CA ILE A 428 25.95 -8.33 19.63
C ILE A 428 24.54 -7.76 19.42
N ALA A 429 24.28 -7.14 18.27
CA ALA A 429 22.97 -6.62 17.92
C ALA A 429 21.89 -7.72 17.91
N GLN A 430 22.20 -8.92 17.42
CA GLN A 430 21.26 -10.05 17.45
C GLN A 430 20.95 -10.49 18.88
N VAL A 431 21.95 -10.59 19.76
CA VAL A 431 21.72 -10.91 21.18
C VAL A 431 20.88 -9.82 21.85
N PHE A 432 21.13 -8.55 21.54
CA PHE A 432 20.30 -7.45 22.01
C PHE A 432 18.84 -7.62 21.58
N LYS A 433 18.57 -7.88 20.29
CA LYS A 433 17.22 -8.15 19.80
C LYS A 433 16.56 -9.33 20.52
N ASP A 434 17.28 -10.42 20.72
CA ASP A 434 16.77 -11.59 21.44
C ASP A 434 16.42 -11.26 22.90
N MET A 435 17.20 -10.39 23.56
CA MET A 435 16.91 -9.92 24.92
C MET A 435 15.71 -8.98 24.97
N VAL A 436 15.52 -8.11 23.97
CA VAL A 436 14.32 -7.26 23.83
C VAL A 436 13.08 -8.14 23.63
N LEU A 437 13.13 -9.11 22.71
CA LEU A 437 12.01 -10.02 22.40
C LEU A 437 11.59 -10.86 23.61
N LYS A 438 12.55 -11.29 24.43
CA LYS A 438 12.30 -12.08 25.66
C LYS A 438 12.03 -11.22 26.89
N THR A 439 11.94 -9.89 26.74
CA THR A 439 11.77 -8.93 27.84
C THR A 439 12.76 -9.14 28.99
N SER A 440 14.02 -9.48 28.67
CA SER A 440 15.05 -9.85 29.65
C SER A 440 16.06 -8.71 29.92
N LEU A 441 15.81 -7.52 29.39
CA LEU A 441 16.60 -6.31 29.67
C LEU A 441 16.21 -5.74 31.02
N THR A 442 17.10 -5.84 32.01
CA THR A 442 16.91 -5.24 33.34
C THR A 442 17.35 -3.78 33.35
N LYS A 443 16.92 -3.01 34.37
CA LYS A 443 17.41 -1.64 34.65
C LYS A 443 18.95 -1.56 34.59
N ALA A 444 19.64 -2.50 35.23
CA ALA A 444 21.11 -2.56 35.23
C ALA A 444 21.70 -2.74 33.82
N ASN A 445 21.09 -3.57 32.97
CA ASN A 445 21.52 -3.77 31.58
C ASN A 445 21.34 -2.49 30.76
N VAL A 446 20.20 -1.81 30.92
CA VAL A 446 19.88 -0.56 30.21
C VAL A 446 20.86 0.56 30.58
N LEU A 447 21.11 0.78 31.87
CA LEU A 447 22.05 1.81 32.33
C LEU A 447 23.48 1.48 31.89
N ALA A 448 23.88 0.21 31.94
CA ALA A 448 25.17 -0.24 31.42
C ALA A 448 25.28 -0.04 29.89
N LEU A 449 24.20 -0.26 29.14
CA LEU A 449 24.15 -0.01 27.69
C LEU A 449 24.33 1.47 27.37
N LEU A 450 23.62 2.36 28.06
CA LEU A 450 23.76 3.82 27.89
C LEU A 450 25.17 4.30 28.26
N LYS A 451 25.73 3.76 29.34
CA LYS A 451 27.13 4.02 29.72
C LYS A 451 28.11 3.53 28.66
N SER A 452 27.89 2.35 28.09
CA SER A 452 28.71 1.80 27.02
C SER A 452 28.57 2.61 25.72
N TYR A 453 27.35 3.07 25.40
CA TYR A 453 27.09 3.98 24.27
C TYR A 453 27.87 5.30 24.43
N ARG A 454 27.81 5.93 25.61
CA ARG A 454 28.60 7.14 25.93
C ARG A 454 30.10 6.93 25.74
N GLN A 455 30.61 5.77 26.15
CA GLN A 455 32.03 5.43 25.99
C GLN A 455 32.39 5.22 24.52
N LEU A 456 31.58 4.46 23.77
CA LEU A 456 31.93 4.02 22.42
C LEU A 456 31.60 5.05 21.32
N ARG A 457 30.71 6.01 21.56
CA ARG A 457 30.28 6.98 20.52
C ARG A 457 31.39 7.85 19.94
N THR A 458 32.53 7.96 20.63
CA THR A 458 33.71 8.73 20.18
C THR A 458 34.86 7.86 19.68
N HIS A 459 34.72 6.53 19.72
CA HIS A 459 35.77 5.57 19.33
C HIS A 459 35.58 5.07 17.91
N SER A 460 36.67 4.67 17.25
CA SER A 460 36.62 4.01 15.93
C SER A 460 37.33 2.66 16.05
N PRO A 461 36.66 1.55 15.72
CA PRO A 461 35.39 1.44 15.00
C PRO A 461 34.13 1.41 15.88
N LEU A 462 33.04 1.98 15.36
CA LEU A 462 31.73 2.06 16.02
C LEU A 462 30.91 0.76 15.85
N PRO A 463 30.16 0.31 16.87
CA PRO A 463 29.24 -0.82 16.75
C PRO A 463 27.92 -0.36 16.10
N VAL A 464 28.00 0.04 14.82
CA VAL A 464 26.90 0.67 14.07
C VAL A 464 25.60 -0.13 14.14
N GLU A 465 25.66 -1.46 14.00
CA GLU A 465 24.45 -2.28 13.98
C GLU A 465 23.79 -2.40 15.34
N LEU A 466 24.57 -2.44 16.42
CA LEU A 466 24.02 -2.36 17.77
C LEU A 466 23.34 -1.01 17.97
N PHE A 467 23.98 0.10 17.59
CA PHE A 467 23.42 1.44 17.76
C PHE A 467 22.14 1.63 16.93
N ASN A 468 22.08 1.08 15.71
CA ASN A 468 20.88 1.05 14.90
C ASN A 468 19.74 0.27 15.59
N CYS A 469 20.05 -0.89 16.18
CA CYS A 469 19.08 -1.67 16.96
C CYS A 469 18.62 -0.89 18.20
N MET A 470 19.53 -0.22 18.92
CA MET A 470 19.15 0.63 20.04
C MET A 470 18.20 1.75 19.61
N ARG A 471 18.34 2.34 18.42
CA ARG A 471 17.41 3.38 17.94
C ARG A 471 16.03 2.86 17.50
N SER A 472 15.97 1.62 17.03
CA SER A 472 14.79 1.06 16.35
C SER A 472 13.97 0.08 17.18
N GLU A 473 14.61 -0.74 18.02
CA GLU A 473 13.94 -1.76 18.82
C GLU A 473 13.18 -1.15 20.01
N LYS A 474 12.11 -1.81 20.47
CA LYS A 474 11.24 -1.34 21.55
C LYS A 474 11.73 -1.79 22.93
N TRP A 475 12.73 -1.13 23.49
CA TRP A 475 13.36 -1.53 24.74
C TRP A 475 13.19 -0.53 25.90
N LEU A 476 12.73 0.70 25.64
CA LEU A 476 12.44 1.67 26.70
C LEU A 476 11.02 1.45 27.22
N HIS A 477 10.90 1.21 28.53
CA HIS A 477 9.61 1.18 29.18
C HIS A 477 9.08 2.60 29.35
N THR A 478 7.84 2.83 28.91
CA THR A 478 7.15 4.12 29.04
C THR A 478 5.77 3.92 29.68
N SER A 479 5.11 5.01 30.06
CA SER A 479 3.69 5.03 30.48
C SER A 479 2.73 4.37 29.47
N LEU A 480 3.13 4.23 28.21
CA LEU A 480 2.37 3.57 27.12
C LEU A 480 2.99 2.23 26.69
N GLY A 481 3.73 1.58 27.59
CA GLY A 481 4.41 0.30 27.37
C GLY A 481 5.80 0.44 26.75
N PHE A 482 6.36 -0.66 26.23
CA PHE A 482 7.69 -0.64 25.60
C PHE A 482 7.67 0.09 24.25
N LYS A 483 8.53 1.10 24.11
CA LYS A 483 8.69 1.95 22.92
C LYS A 483 10.14 1.98 22.46
N SER A 484 10.34 2.31 21.19
CA SER A 484 11.66 2.68 20.68
C SER A 484 12.06 4.06 21.20
N PRO A 485 13.35 4.41 21.27
CA PRO A 485 13.79 5.75 21.63
C PRO A 485 13.11 6.85 20.83
N SER A 486 12.98 6.67 19.50
CA SER A 486 12.29 7.62 18.62
C SER A 486 10.82 7.87 18.94
N SER A 487 10.21 7.01 19.77
CA SER A 487 8.80 7.05 20.19
C SER A 487 8.63 7.24 21.70
N ALA A 488 9.69 7.68 22.40
CA ALA A 488 9.68 7.89 23.85
C ALA A 488 10.03 9.35 24.20
N ILE A 489 9.54 9.80 25.36
CA ILE A 489 9.78 11.14 25.89
C ILE A 489 10.49 11.02 27.25
N LEU A 490 11.56 11.78 27.44
CA LEU A 490 12.11 12.00 28.77
C LEU A 490 11.33 13.14 29.43
N PHE A 491 10.71 12.87 30.58
CA PHE A 491 9.88 13.85 31.27
C PHE A 491 10.71 15.08 31.69
N ASP A 492 10.06 16.24 31.66
CA ASP A 492 10.58 17.50 32.18
C ASP A 492 9.39 18.34 32.66
N ASN A 493 9.63 19.38 33.45
CA ASN A 493 8.55 20.18 34.03
C ASN A 493 7.69 20.92 33.00
N ALA A 494 8.20 21.17 31.79
CA ALA A 494 7.42 21.82 30.74
C ALA A 494 6.36 20.87 30.13
N TRP A 495 6.56 19.56 30.23
CA TRP A 495 5.57 18.55 29.83
C TRP A 495 4.33 18.47 30.74
N GLN A 496 4.43 18.99 31.98
CA GLN A 496 3.35 18.89 32.97
C GLN A 496 2.02 19.44 32.45
N TYR A 497 2.04 20.61 31.80
CA TYR A 497 0.83 21.22 31.22
C TYR A 497 0.20 20.37 30.13
N LEU A 498 1.00 19.67 29.32
CA LEU A 498 0.54 18.87 28.19
C LEU A 498 0.05 17.48 28.62
N SER A 499 0.51 16.97 29.75
CA SER A 499 0.12 15.65 30.28
C SER A 499 -1.39 15.54 30.57
N HIS A 500 -2.05 16.67 30.84
CA HIS A 500 -3.50 16.72 31.07
C HIS A 500 -4.35 16.63 29.79
N VAL A 501 -3.76 16.90 28.62
CA VAL A 501 -4.46 17.00 27.34
C VAL A 501 -3.94 16.03 26.29
N ALA A 502 -2.89 15.27 26.60
CA ALA A 502 -2.32 14.27 25.72
C ALA A 502 -1.76 13.08 26.50
N LEU A 503 -2.01 11.88 25.98
CA LEU A 503 -1.39 10.65 26.44
C LEU A 503 0.03 10.56 25.86
N LEU A 504 1.01 10.88 26.70
CA LEU A 504 2.41 11.00 26.30
C LEU A 504 3.24 9.80 26.80
N PRO A 505 4.11 9.20 25.95
CA PRO A 505 4.94 8.05 26.30
C PRO A 505 6.18 8.47 27.11
N PHE A 506 5.96 8.93 28.34
CA PHE A 506 7.06 9.25 29.26
C PHE A 506 7.80 7.98 29.66
N ILE A 507 9.13 8.01 29.59
CA ILE A 507 10.00 6.96 30.12
C ILE A 507 9.67 6.77 31.61
N ASP A 508 9.47 5.51 32.01
CA ASP A 508 9.23 5.16 33.41
C ASP A 508 10.49 5.42 34.22
N ASP A 509 10.53 6.55 34.92
CA ASP A 509 11.61 6.99 35.80
C ASP A 509 11.37 6.59 37.27
N GLY A 510 10.31 5.83 37.57
CA GLY A 510 10.04 5.30 38.89
C GLY A 510 10.93 4.09 39.24
N ASP A 511 10.79 3.61 40.47
CA ASP A 511 11.45 2.37 40.96
C ASP A 511 10.62 1.11 40.69
N SER A 512 9.78 1.14 39.65
CA SER A 512 9.02 -0.03 39.22
C SER A 512 9.94 -1.16 38.71
N CYS A 513 9.43 -2.38 38.57
CA CYS A 513 10.20 -3.51 38.03
C CYS A 513 10.82 -3.24 36.64
N ASN A 514 10.23 -2.33 35.87
CA ASN A 514 10.70 -1.90 34.55
C ASN A 514 11.19 -0.44 34.54
N GLY A 515 11.10 0.26 35.66
CA GLY A 515 11.47 1.65 35.79
C GLY A 515 12.98 1.83 35.80
N LEU A 516 13.44 2.93 35.22
CA LEU A 516 14.87 3.23 35.04
C LEU A 516 15.43 4.09 36.18
N GLY A 517 14.59 4.52 37.14
CA GLY A 517 14.95 5.43 38.22
C GLY A 517 15.42 6.80 37.75
N GLU A 518 15.74 7.69 38.70
CA GLU A 518 16.25 9.03 38.40
C GLU A 518 17.63 9.02 37.69
N ASP A 519 18.36 7.90 37.73
CA ASP A 519 19.63 7.72 37.02
C ASP A 519 19.51 7.96 35.50
N ILE A 520 18.32 7.78 34.93
CA ILE A 520 18.06 7.97 33.50
C ILE A 520 18.29 9.42 33.05
N TYR A 521 18.05 10.39 33.93
CA TYR A 521 18.29 11.80 33.66
C TYR A 521 19.77 12.12 33.45
N GLY A 522 20.66 11.31 34.04
CA GLY A 522 22.11 11.38 33.83
C GLY A 522 22.56 11.03 32.42
N TYR A 523 21.67 10.48 31.57
CA TYR A 523 21.95 10.07 30.18
C TYR A 523 21.16 10.87 29.13
N LYS A 524 20.73 12.10 29.46
CA LYS A 524 19.92 12.96 28.58
C LYS A 524 20.51 13.13 27.17
N ASP A 525 21.82 13.35 27.06
CA ASP A 525 22.48 13.55 25.76
C ASP A 525 22.48 12.27 24.91
N GLU A 526 22.77 11.12 25.52
CA GLU A 526 22.76 9.82 24.84
C GLU A 526 21.35 9.46 24.38
N LEU A 527 20.34 9.68 25.22
CA LEU A 527 18.95 9.45 24.89
C LEU A 527 18.50 10.34 23.72
N ARG A 528 18.91 11.61 23.71
CA ARG A 528 18.64 12.53 22.58
C ARG A 528 19.26 12.04 21.28
N GLU A 529 20.51 11.57 21.30
CA GLU A 529 21.18 10.98 20.12
C GLU A 529 20.56 9.65 19.63
N LEU A 530 19.98 8.88 20.56
CA LEU A 530 19.23 7.67 20.23
C LEU A 530 17.83 7.97 19.68
N GLY A 531 17.34 9.21 19.81
CA GLY A 531 16.07 9.68 19.25
C GLY A 531 14.97 9.97 20.28
N VAL A 532 15.26 9.83 21.58
CA VAL A 532 14.33 10.23 22.65
C VAL A 532 14.09 11.73 22.59
N THR A 533 12.83 12.11 22.73
CA THR A 533 12.47 13.53 22.78
C THR A 533 12.63 14.03 24.21
N VAL A 534 13.56 14.95 24.39
CA VAL A 534 13.97 15.47 25.72
C VAL A 534 13.54 16.91 25.98
N GLU A 535 12.93 17.56 24.99
CA GLU A 535 12.44 18.95 25.08
C GLU A 535 11.08 19.06 24.38
N VAL A 536 10.15 19.79 25.00
CA VAL A 536 8.77 19.99 24.51
C VAL A 536 8.69 20.48 23.06
N LYS A 537 9.56 21.42 22.68
CA LYS A 537 9.57 22.04 21.34
C LYS A 537 9.73 21.02 20.20
N PHE A 538 10.31 19.86 20.47
CA PHE A 538 10.51 18.79 19.48
C PHE A 538 9.46 17.67 19.55
N GLY A 539 8.56 17.70 20.54
CA GLY A 539 7.58 16.63 20.72
C GLY A 539 6.14 17.02 20.44
N ALA A 540 5.91 18.10 19.69
CA ALA A 540 4.61 18.44 19.12
C ALA A 540 3.92 17.23 18.47
N ARG A 541 4.67 16.38 17.73
CA ARG A 541 4.15 15.14 17.12
C ARG A 541 3.51 14.17 18.12
N PHE A 542 4.03 14.08 19.34
CA PHE A 542 3.50 13.19 20.38
C PHE A 542 2.20 13.74 20.97
N VAL A 543 2.16 15.06 21.19
CA VAL A 543 0.97 15.75 21.71
C VAL A 543 -0.20 15.63 20.73
N ILE A 544 0.05 15.89 19.45
CA ILE A 544 -1.00 15.83 18.42
C ILE A 544 -1.50 14.39 18.20
N ALA A 545 -0.60 13.39 18.17
CA ALA A 545 -1.00 11.99 18.01
C ALA A 545 -1.72 11.42 19.26
N GLY A 546 -1.25 11.81 20.44
CA GLY A 546 -1.77 11.38 21.74
C GLY A 546 -2.89 12.25 22.30
N LEU A 547 -3.44 13.18 21.52
CA LEU A 547 -4.41 14.17 21.98
C LEU A 547 -5.60 13.49 22.67
N ASN A 548 -5.91 13.95 23.89
CA ASN A 548 -6.98 13.46 24.73
C ASN A 548 -7.50 14.62 25.59
N ILE A 549 -8.31 15.49 24.99
CA ILE A 549 -8.87 16.66 25.69
C ILE A 549 -9.93 16.18 26.70
N PRO A 550 -9.87 16.61 27.97
CA PRO A 550 -10.88 16.30 28.98
C PRO A 550 -12.29 16.76 28.56
N ASP A 551 -13.32 16.06 29.01
CA ASP A 551 -14.72 16.46 28.74
C ASP A 551 -15.15 17.69 29.55
N ASP A 552 -14.52 17.93 30.70
CA ASP A 552 -14.70 19.17 31.47
C ASP A 552 -13.58 20.16 31.14
N PRO A 553 -13.86 21.25 30.40
CA PRO A 553 -12.85 22.20 29.99
C PRO A 553 -12.35 23.10 31.13
N SER A 554 -13.05 23.15 32.27
CA SER A 554 -12.65 23.96 33.43
C SER A 554 -11.38 23.45 34.11
N ILE A 555 -11.03 22.18 33.89
CA ILE A 555 -9.81 21.53 34.38
C ILE A 555 -8.56 22.11 33.69
N MET A 556 -8.71 22.63 32.47
CA MET A 556 -7.57 23.14 31.71
C MET A 556 -7.25 24.58 32.07
N SER A 557 -6.05 24.78 32.60
CA SER A 557 -5.52 26.11 32.85
C SER A 557 -5.20 26.85 31.54
N LYS A 558 -5.14 28.19 31.60
CA LYS A 558 -4.64 29.04 30.52
C LYS A 558 -3.31 28.51 29.94
N ALA A 559 -2.35 28.15 30.81
CA ALA A 559 -1.03 27.66 30.41
C ALA A 559 -1.09 26.35 29.62
N THR A 560 -2.05 25.47 29.95
CA THR A 560 -2.30 24.20 29.25
C THR A 560 -2.76 24.44 27.82
N ILE A 561 -3.75 25.33 27.65
CA ILE A 561 -4.30 25.67 26.34
C ILE A 561 -3.25 26.35 25.45
N LEU A 562 -2.48 27.30 25.99
CA LEU A 562 -1.42 27.95 25.22
C LEU A 562 -0.30 26.99 24.83
N SER A 563 0.05 26.06 25.71
CA SER A 563 1.05 25.01 25.42
C SER A 563 0.55 24.04 24.34
N LEU A 564 -0.74 23.72 24.32
CA LEU A 564 -1.37 22.95 23.25
C LEU A 564 -1.34 23.70 21.91
N LEU A 565 -1.69 25.00 21.91
CA LEU A 565 -1.63 25.84 20.71
C LEU A 565 -0.19 26.01 20.18
N GLU A 566 0.80 26.11 21.07
CA GLU A 566 2.22 26.13 20.71
C GLU A 566 2.67 24.79 20.10
N CYS A 567 2.16 23.65 20.60
CA CYS A 567 2.39 22.34 19.97
C CYS A 567 1.74 22.26 18.58
N ILE A 568 0.50 22.72 18.41
CA ILE A 568 -0.21 22.77 17.11
C ILE A 568 0.59 23.63 16.13
N LYS A 569 1.00 24.84 16.55
CA LYS A 569 1.83 25.75 15.77
C LYS A 569 3.13 25.09 15.31
N ASN A 570 3.87 24.46 16.23
CA ASN A 570 5.14 23.80 15.92
C ASN A 570 4.96 22.56 15.04
N TYR A 571 3.88 21.80 15.22
CA TYR A 571 3.55 20.67 14.37
C TYR A 571 3.30 21.12 12.92
N PHE A 572 2.40 22.09 12.72
CA PHE A 572 2.05 22.57 11.37
C PHE A 572 3.11 23.49 10.73
N ALA A 573 4.12 23.92 11.48
CA ALA A 573 5.31 24.54 10.89
C ALA A 573 6.15 23.53 10.10
N SER A 574 6.06 22.23 10.41
CA SER A 574 6.86 21.16 9.79
C SER A 574 6.04 20.12 9.02
N ALA A 575 4.76 19.93 9.38
CA ALA A 575 3.86 18.97 8.77
C ALA A 575 2.80 19.66 7.89
N ILE A 576 2.55 19.09 6.71
CA ILE A 576 1.58 19.63 5.75
C ILE A 576 0.13 19.27 6.13
N ALA A 577 -0.08 18.12 6.77
CA ALA A 577 -1.40 17.57 7.10
C ALA A 577 -1.47 17.08 8.56
N PRO A 578 -2.66 17.14 9.19
CA PRO A 578 -2.90 16.56 10.52
C PRO A 578 -2.86 15.02 10.50
N PRO A 579 -2.61 14.36 11.64
CA PRO A 579 -2.83 12.93 11.80
C PRO A 579 -4.31 12.54 11.61
N ASN A 580 -4.54 11.27 11.26
CA ASN A 580 -5.88 10.69 11.26
C ASN A 580 -6.51 10.84 12.67
N ASP A 581 -7.81 11.13 12.71
CA ASP A 581 -8.61 11.37 13.93
C ASP A 581 -8.26 12.66 14.71
N PHE A 582 -7.32 13.48 14.24
CA PHE A 582 -6.99 14.75 14.90
C PHE A 582 -8.21 15.68 15.02
N GLN A 583 -9.02 15.76 13.95
CA GLN A 583 -10.22 16.60 13.96
C GLN A 583 -11.27 16.09 14.96
N ASP A 584 -11.49 14.78 15.03
CA ASP A 584 -12.44 14.20 15.98
C ASP A 584 -11.99 14.41 17.44
N LYS A 585 -10.69 14.37 17.69
CA LYS A 585 -10.11 14.57 19.04
C LYS A 585 -10.06 16.04 19.48
N ILE A 586 -9.89 16.98 18.54
CA ILE A 586 -9.84 18.44 18.84
C ILE A 586 -11.26 19.04 18.90
N CYS A 587 -12.25 18.41 18.26
CA CYS A 587 -13.66 18.82 18.24
C CYS A 587 -14.36 18.53 19.58
N LYS A 588 -13.97 19.30 20.60
CA LYS A 588 -14.63 19.36 21.92
C LYS A 588 -14.87 20.82 22.32
N GLU A 589 -15.77 21.06 23.26
CA GLU A 589 -16.01 22.39 23.83
C GLU A 589 -14.89 22.74 24.81
N TRP A 590 -13.84 23.41 24.35
CA TRP A 590 -12.68 23.68 25.20
C TRP A 590 -12.03 25.06 25.03
N LEU A 591 -12.37 25.79 23.97
CA LEU A 591 -11.96 27.18 23.83
C LEU A 591 -12.93 28.09 24.56
N LYS A 592 -12.41 28.91 25.46
CA LYS A 592 -13.20 29.87 26.23
C LYS A 592 -13.52 31.08 25.35
N THR A 593 -14.79 31.41 25.24
CA THR A 593 -15.31 32.57 24.52
C THR A 593 -16.13 33.45 25.45
N SER A 594 -16.57 34.62 24.97
CA SER A 594 -17.57 35.45 25.64
C SER A 594 -18.92 34.73 25.85
N MET A 595 -19.16 33.62 25.15
CA MET A 595 -20.38 32.79 25.22
C MET A 595 -20.13 31.44 25.92
N GLY A 596 -19.10 31.34 26.76
CA GLY A 596 -18.71 30.11 27.44
C GLY A 596 -17.68 29.28 26.67
N TYR A 597 -17.49 28.01 27.05
CA TYR A 597 -16.61 27.10 26.33
C TYR A 597 -17.30 26.60 25.06
N LYS A 598 -16.57 26.62 23.94
CA LYS A 598 -17.10 26.34 22.60
C LYS A 598 -16.18 25.44 21.81
N PHE A 599 -16.74 24.78 20.80
CA PHE A 599 -15.97 24.04 19.81
C PHE A 599 -15.10 25.00 19.00
N PRO A 600 -13.89 24.59 18.57
CA PRO A 600 -13.03 25.44 17.77
C PRO A 600 -13.68 26.05 16.52
N ASP A 601 -14.51 25.31 15.79
CA ASP A 601 -15.24 25.76 14.61
C ASP A 601 -16.45 26.67 14.92
N GLU A 602 -16.85 26.76 16.18
CA GLU A 602 -17.84 27.71 16.68
C GLU A 602 -17.21 28.99 17.26
N CYS A 603 -15.89 29.13 17.20
CA CYS A 603 -15.16 30.26 17.79
C CYS A 603 -14.70 31.27 16.73
N ILE A 604 -14.67 32.55 17.13
CA ILE A 604 -14.12 33.63 16.31
C ILE A 604 -12.98 34.32 17.07
N LEU A 605 -11.84 34.55 16.40
CA LEU A 605 -10.77 35.37 16.96
C LEU A 605 -11.17 36.85 16.84
N PHE A 606 -11.28 37.55 17.98
CA PHE A 606 -11.64 38.96 17.99
C PHE A 606 -10.50 39.83 17.44
N ASP A 607 -10.84 40.80 16.58
CA ASP A 607 -9.93 41.85 16.13
C ASP A 607 -10.58 43.22 16.38
N ALA A 608 -10.12 43.90 17.44
CA ALA A 608 -10.60 45.22 17.84
C ALA A 608 -10.35 46.32 16.78
N ARG A 609 -9.43 46.10 15.83
CA ARG A 609 -9.08 47.10 14.80
C ARG A 609 -9.94 46.98 13.54
N GLN A 610 -10.55 45.82 13.32
CA GLN A 610 -11.26 45.49 12.08
C GLN A 610 -12.76 45.25 12.28
N SER A 611 -13.21 45.02 13.51
CA SER A 611 -14.61 44.68 13.79
C SER A 611 -15.44 45.93 14.10
N SER A 612 -16.63 45.99 13.51
CA SER A 612 -17.73 46.87 13.94
C SER A 612 -18.57 46.22 15.04
N LEU A 613 -18.09 45.11 15.60
CA LEU A 613 -18.75 44.26 16.60
C LEU A 613 -18.03 44.40 17.94
N CYS A 614 -18.71 44.09 19.02
CA CYS A 614 -18.15 44.00 20.37
C CYS A 614 -17.95 42.54 20.79
N MET A 615 -17.16 42.32 21.84
CA MET A 615 -16.86 40.98 22.36
C MET A 615 -18.12 40.18 22.74
N GLU A 616 -19.19 40.88 23.13
CA GLU A 616 -20.45 40.27 23.56
C GLU A 616 -21.36 39.93 22.37
N ASP A 617 -21.05 40.35 21.13
CA ASP A 617 -21.96 40.18 19.99
C ASP A 617 -22.01 38.75 19.45
N GLY A 618 -20.98 37.95 19.72
CA GLY A 618 -20.86 36.58 19.23
C GLY A 618 -19.82 35.78 20.01
N PRO A 619 -19.50 34.54 19.57
CA PRO A 619 -18.64 33.60 20.28
C PRO A 619 -17.15 33.95 20.07
N PHE A 620 -16.76 35.14 20.52
CA PHE A 620 -15.39 35.63 20.40
C PHE A 620 -14.50 35.02 21.47
N ILE A 621 -13.31 34.55 21.10
CA ILE A 621 -12.32 34.01 22.03
C ILE A 621 -12.00 35.05 23.12
N ASP A 622 -12.12 34.62 24.38
CA ASP A 622 -11.99 35.48 25.57
C ASP A 622 -10.54 35.95 25.76
N GLU A 623 -10.20 37.08 25.16
CA GLU A 623 -8.89 37.71 25.27
C GLU A 623 -8.55 38.12 26.71
N ALA A 624 -9.54 38.39 27.57
CA ALA A 624 -9.30 38.69 28.98
C ALA A 624 -8.81 37.45 29.74
N PHE A 625 -9.24 36.25 29.34
CA PHE A 625 -8.75 34.98 29.89
C PHE A 625 -7.40 34.57 29.30
N TYR A 626 -7.25 34.59 27.97
CA TYR A 626 -6.02 34.11 27.31
C TYR A 626 -4.89 35.16 27.24
N GLY A 627 -5.20 36.45 27.40
CA GLY A 627 -4.27 37.55 27.19
C GLY A 627 -3.93 37.80 25.72
N LEU A 628 -3.23 38.91 25.44
CA LEU A 628 -2.85 39.37 24.09
C LEU A 628 -2.03 38.34 23.28
N GLU A 629 -1.42 37.36 23.96
CA GLU A 629 -0.61 36.32 23.32
C GLU A 629 -1.43 35.36 22.44
N ILE A 630 -2.74 35.25 22.67
CA ILE A 630 -3.64 34.40 21.86
C ILE A 630 -3.61 34.79 20.38
N ALA A 631 -3.42 36.09 20.08
CA ALA A 631 -3.30 36.60 18.73
C ALA A 631 -2.08 36.04 17.98
N SER A 632 -0.99 35.70 18.71
CA SER A 632 0.20 35.08 18.12
C SER A 632 -0.05 33.66 17.59
N PHE A 633 -1.14 33.03 18.02
CA PHE A 633 -1.58 31.70 17.59
C PHE A 633 -2.61 31.73 16.45
N LYS A 634 -2.84 32.88 15.80
CA LYS A 634 -3.79 33.02 14.68
C LYS A 634 -3.73 31.86 13.67
N ASN A 635 -2.55 31.52 13.18
CA ASN A 635 -2.40 30.43 12.22
C ASN A 635 -2.74 29.04 12.81
N ALA A 636 -2.42 28.80 14.08
CA ALA A 636 -2.74 27.55 14.77
C ALA A 636 -4.25 27.43 15.04
N LEU A 637 -4.90 28.53 15.44
CA LEU A 637 -6.34 28.63 15.63
C LEU A 637 -7.10 28.35 14.31
N ALA A 638 -6.65 28.94 13.20
CA ALA A 638 -7.23 28.66 11.89
C ALA A 638 -7.14 27.17 11.49
N LYS A 639 -6.08 26.47 11.89
CA LYS A 639 -5.88 25.04 11.57
C LYS A 639 -6.83 24.11 12.32
N ILE A 640 -7.35 24.55 13.47
CA ILE A 640 -8.33 23.79 14.27
C ILE A 640 -9.77 24.22 13.99
N GLY A 641 -10.03 25.11 13.03
CA GLY A 641 -11.38 25.50 12.60
C GLY A 641 -11.85 26.87 13.09
N VAL A 642 -11.09 27.55 13.95
CA VAL A 642 -11.46 28.90 14.44
C VAL A 642 -11.49 29.89 13.28
N VAL A 643 -12.56 30.68 13.21
CA VAL A 643 -12.66 31.78 12.26
C VAL A 643 -11.75 32.91 12.70
N THR A 644 -10.63 33.08 12.01
CA THR A 644 -9.59 34.06 12.38
C THR A 644 -9.71 35.41 11.70
N ASP A 645 -10.63 35.52 10.74
CA ASP A 645 -11.04 36.76 10.11
C ASP A 645 -12.51 36.98 10.42
N VAL A 646 -12.81 38.02 11.20
CA VAL A 646 -14.19 38.38 11.58
C VAL A 646 -15.04 38.63 10.32
N ASN A 647 -14.45 39.01 9.19
CA ASN A 647 -15.17 39.17 7.92
C ASN A 647 -15.60 37.84 7.26
N CYS A 648 -15.30 36.70 7.87
CA CYS A 648 -15.74 35.37 7.42
C CYS A 648 -16.61 34.66 8.47
N GLY A 649 -16.98 35.36 9.56
CA GLY A 649 -17.72 34.79 10.69
C GLY A 649 -19.22 35.04 10.67
N GLN A 650 -19.81 35.44 9.53
CA GLN A 650 -21.20 35.91 9.47
C GLN A 650 -22.20 34.86 9.96
N ASP A 651 -21.99 33.59 9.59
CA ASP A 651 -22.89 32.50 9.96
C ASP A 651 -22.89 32.25 11.47
N LEU A 652 -21.71 32.21 12.09
CA LEU A 652 -21.57 32.05 13.54
C LEU A 652 -22.21 33.23 14.28
N ILE A 653 -21.96 34.47 13.84
CA ILE A 653 -22.60 35.65 14.43
C ILE A 653 -24.13 35.59 14.26
N ALA A 654 -24.63 35.17 13.10
CA ALA A 654 -26.06 35.07 12.83
C ALA A 654 -26.76 33.99 13.68
N GLN A 655 -26.10 32.86 13.95
CA GLN A 655 -26.64 31.81 14.83
C GLN A 655 -26.89 32.32 16.26
N HIS A 656 -26.03 33.22 16.75
CA HIS A 656 -26.15 33.83 18.07
C HIS A 656 -27.02 35.08 18.10
N LEU A 657 -27.56 35.53 16.97
CA LEU A 657 -28.42 36.71 16.90
C LEU A 657 -29.64 36.59 17.84
N LYS A 658 -30.27 35.40 17.92
CA LYS A 658 -31.48 35.16 18.74
C LYS A 658 -31.20 35.09 20.24
N SER A 659 -29.95 34.86 20.67
CA SER A 659 -29.62 34.88 22.10
C SER A 659 -29.59 36.29 22.70
N HIS A 660 -29.55 37.32 21.84
CA HIS A 660 -29.54 38.72 22.26
C HIS A 660 -30.95 39.24 22.52
N LYS A 661 -31.04 40.14 23.50
CA LYS A 661 -32.24 40.91 23.84
C LYS A 661 -32.00 42.42 23.81
N ASP A 662 -30.74 42.84 23.75
CA ASP A 662 -30.38 44.25 23.70
C ASP A 662 -30.53 44.82 22.29
N ARG A 663 -31.24 45.94 22.18
CA ARG A 663 -31.53 46.59 20.90
C ARG A 663 -30.24 47.07 20.21
N THR A 664 -29.26 47.56 20.96
CA THR A 664 -28.03 48.12 20.37
C THR A 664 -27.14 47.02 19.81
N THR A 665 -27.00 45.90 20.52
CA THR A 665 -26.30 44.69 20.05
C THR A 665 -26.97 44.11 18.81
N ILE A 666 -28.30 43.90 18.84
CA ILE A 666 -29.04 43.34 17.69
C ILE A 666 -28.89 44.23 16.46
N PHE A 667 -29.00 45.56 16.63
CA PHE A 667 -28.84 46.50 15.52
C PHE A 667 -27.42 46.46 14.94
N ARG A 668 -26.39 46.41 15.80
CA ARG A 668 -24.99 46.30 15.39
C ARG A 668 -24.72 45.01 14.63
N ILE A 669 -25.30 43.89 15.06
CA ILE A 669 -25.21 42.60 14.34
C ILE A 669 -25.93 42.69 12.99
N TYR A 670 -27.14 43.24 12.91
CA TYR A 670 -27.84 43.41 11.63
C TYR A 670 -27.05 44.26 10.64
N MET A 671 -26.45 45.36 11.10
CA MET A 671 -25.60 46.22 10.28
C MET A 671 -24.35 45.47 9.78
N TYR A 672 -23.76 44.63 10.61
CA TYR A 672 -22.64 43.78 10.22
C TYR A 672 -23.07 42.74 9.18
N LEU A 673 -24.15 41.97 9.41
CA LEU A 673 -24.66 40.98 8.46
C LEU A 673 -25.03 41.63 7.11
N MET A 674 -25.65 42.82 7.14
CA MET A 674 -25.96 43.61 5.96
C MET A 674 -24.69 44.04 5.20
N LYS A 675 -23.69 44.58 5.89
CA LYS A 675 -22.41 45.01 5.28
C LYS A 675 -21.73 43.87 4.53
N HIS A 676 -21.87 42.65 5.03
CA HIS A 676 -21.27 41.45 4.45
C HIS A 676 -22.18 40.70 3.47
N ASN A 677 -23.34 41.25 3.10
CA ASN A 677 -24.32 40.62 2.21
C ASN A 677 -24.71 39.20 2.65
N TRP A 678 -24.75 38.96 3.96
CA TRP A 678 -25.06 37.65 4.52
C TRP A 678 -26.49 37.22 4.15
N LYS A 679 -26.67 35.92 3.90
CA LYS A 679 -27.98 35.30 3.62
C LYS A 679 -28.13 34.01 4.42
N PRO A 680 -29.32 33.73 4.97
CA PRO A 680 -29.58 32.48 5.68
C PRO A 680 -29.61 31.29 4.72
N ASP A 681 -28.92 30.21 5.06
CA ASP A 681 -28.90 28.96 4.27
C ASP A 681 -30.22 28.19 4.29
N ASN A 682 -31.02 28.34 5.35
CA ASN A 682 -32.30 27.64 5.54
C ASN A 682 -33.44 28.62 5.86
N SER A 683 -34.66 28.27 5.42
CA SER A 683 -35.88 29.05 5.63
C SER A 683 -36.39 29.09 7.09
N THR A 684 -35.60 28.61 8.06
CA THR A 684 -35.93 28.57 9.51
C THR A 684 -35.34 29.75 10.29
N SER A 685 -34.46 30.52 9.65
CA SER A 685 -33.84 31.74 10.21
C SER A 685 -34.60 33.00 9.79
N ASP A 686 -35.91 32.88 9.61
CA ASP A 686 -36.83 33.92 9.15
C ASP A 686 -37.37 34.76 10.33
N TRP A 687 -36.53 35.03 11.33
CA TRP A 687 -36.91 35.78 12.53
C TRP A 687 -36.41 37.22 12.46
N ILE A 688 -37.29 38.16 12.80
CA ILE A 688 -37.00 39.59 12.84
C ILE A 688 -37.31 40.08 14.25
N TRP A 689 -36.40 40.86 14.81
CA TRP A 689 -36.62 41.49 16.11
C TRP A 689 -37.59 42.65 15.98
N ILE A 690 -38.58 42.75 16.87
CA ILE A 690 -39.48 43.90 16.99
C ILE A 690 -39.21 44.55 18.35
N PRO A 691 -38.68 45.79 18.38
CA PRO A 691 -38.44 46.47 19.64
C PRO A 691 -39.76 46.92 20.27
N ASN A 692 -39.91 46.68 21.57
CA ASN A 692 -41.05 47.15 22.37
C ASN A 692 -40.78 48.54 22.98
N GLN A 693 -41.84 49.21 23.46
CA GLN A 693 -41.74 50.57 24.04
C GLN A 693 -41.06 50.59 25.42
N THR A 694 -40.99 49.45 26.12
CA THR A 694 -40.21 49.23 27.35
C THR A 694 -39.02 48.31 27.06
N GLU A 695 -37.92 48.45 27.81
CA GLU A 695 -36.65 47.71 27.61
C GLU A 695 -36.89 46.22 27.27
N GLY A 696 -36.73 45.90 25.97
CA GLY A 696 -37.00 44.58 25.42
C GLY A 696 -37.58 44.61 24.00
N GLY A 697 -38.05 43.46 23.56
CA GLY A 697 -38.64 43.23 22.25
C GLY A 697 -38.98 41.76 22.07
N GLU A 698 -39.48 41.42 20.89
CA GLU A 698 -39.87 40.06 20.54
C GLU A 698 -39.29 39.63 19.20
N TRP A 699 -38.91 38.36 19.09
CA TRP A 699 -38.52 37.74 17.82
C TRP A 699 -39.78 37.23 17.13
N VAL A 700 -40.14 37.79 15.98
CA VAL A 700 -41.32 37.39 15.19
C VAL A 700 -40.91 36.84 13.84
N SER A 701 -41.77 36.01 13.23
CA SER A 701 -41.52 35.51 11.86
C SER A 701 -41.67 36.62 10.83
N SER A 702 -40.78 36.64 9.83
CA SER A 702 -40.77 37.58 8.71
C SER A 702 -42.07 37.58 7.92
N ARG A 703 -42.83 36.47 7.93
CA ARG A 703 -44.15 36.34 7.30
C ARG A 703 -45.24 37.20 7.96
N SER A 704 -45.08 37.45 9.26
CA SER A 704 -45.96 38.32 10.04
C SER A 704 -45.57 39.80 9.94
N CYS A 705 -44.50 40.09 9.19
CA CYS A 705 -43.98 41.44 8.97
C CYS A 705 -44.29 41.94 7.56
N VAL A 706 -44.49 43.25 7.45
CA VAL A 706 -44.50 43.98 6.18
C VAL A 706 -43.62 45.21 6.31
N LEU A 707 -43.01 45.64 5.21
CA LEU A 707 -42.19 46.85 5.24
C LEU A 707 -43.05 48.09 5.47
N HIS A 708 -44.17 48.20 4.73
CA HIS A 708 -45.03 49.38 4.71
C HIS A 708 -46.52 49.03 4.73
N ASP A 709 -47.31 49.85 5.43
CA ASP A 709 -48.77 49.85 5.34
C ASP A 709 -49.29 51.26 5.00
N LYS A 710 -49.45 51.51 3.70
CA LYS A 710 -49.77 52.86 3.18
C LYS A 710 -51.08 53.44 3.73
N ASN A 711 -52.03 52.60 4.12
CA ASN A 711 -53.36 53.02 4.57
C ASN A 711 -53.57 52.78 6.08
N ASN A 712 -52.56 52.27 6.80
CA ASN A 712 -52.62 51.94 8.23
C ASN A 712 -53.75 50.97 8.63
N LEU A 713 -54.19 50.10 7.71
CA LEU A 713 -55.30 49.17 7.94
C LEU A 713 -54.91 47.92 8.76
N PHE A 714 -53.63 47.56 8.81
CA PHE A 714 -53.14 46.26 9.30
C PHE A 714 -52.32 46.34 10.58
N SER A 715 -52.22 47.52 11.20
CA SER A 715 -51.40 47.75 12.40
C SER A 715 -51.69 46.84 13.59
N LEU A 716 -52.85 46.19 13.64
CA LEU A 716 -53.24 45.23 14.68
C LEU A 716 -52.98 43.75 14.29
N GLN A 717 -52.71 43.47 13.02
CA GLN A 717 -52.60 42.11 12.47
C GLN A 717 -51.19 41.78 11.95
N LEU A 718 -50.42 42.79 11.52
CA LEU A 718 -49.08 42.64 10.95
C LEU A 718 -48.10 43.63 11.59
N HIS A 719 -46.85 43.23 11.73
CA HIS A 719 -45.77 44.11 12.21
C HIS A 719 -45.23 44.96 11.06
N ILE A 720 -45.32 46.28 11.19
CA ILE A 720 -44.91 47.23 10.16
C ILE A 720 -43.48 47.70 10.46
N LEU A 721 -42.51 47.27 9.67
CA LEU A 721 -41.09 47.43 10.00
C LEU A 721 -40.55 48.85 9.85
N ASP A 722 -41.14 49.67 8.96
CA ASP A 722 -40.72 51.07 8.74
C ASP A 722 -40.90 51.99 9.96
N LYS A 723 -41.65 51.53 10.97
CA LYS A 723 -41.79 52.20 12.27
C LYS A 723 -40.58 52.00 13.18
N TYR A 724 -39.77 50.96 12.94
CA TYR A 724 -38.72 50.52 13.85
C TYR A 724 -37.32 50.61 13.24
N TYR A 725 -37.20 50.46 11.92
CA TYR A 725 -35.94 50.31 11.20
C TYR A 725 -35.78 51.34 10.08
N ASP A 726 -34.53 51.73 9.82
CA ASP A 726 -34.22 52.63 8.73
C ASP A 726 -34.31 51.95 7.36
N ARG A 727 -34.34 52.75 6.29
CA ARG A 727 -34.48 52.28 4.91
C ARG A 727 -33.45 51.23 4.50
N LYS A 728 -32.19 51.33 4.97
CA LYS A 728 -31.13 50.39 4.58
C LYS A 728 -31.41 49.00 5.14
N LEU A 729 -31.81 48.94 6.42
CA LEU A 729 -32.20 47.68 7.04
C LEU A 729 -33.53 47.13 6.51
N LEU A 730 -34.48 47.99 6.13
CA LEU A 730 -35.71 47.54 5.45
C LEU A 730 -35.41 46.84 4.12
N ASP A 731 -34.51 47.42 3.31
CA ASP A 731 -34.07 46.81 2.04
C ASP A 731 -33.37 45.46 2.31
N PHE A 732 -32.52 45.40 3.33
CA PHE A 732 -31.90 44.14 3.79
C PHE A 732 -32.94 43.11 4.23
N PHE A 733 -33.97 43.49 5.02
CA PHE A 733 -35.02 42.57 5.43
C PHE A 733 -35.86 42.05 4.26
N SER A 734 -36.13 42.91 3.28
CA SER A 734 -36.83 42.51 2.05
C SER A 734 -36.04 41.46 1.25
N VAL A 735 -34.73 41.69 1.06
CA VAL A 735 -33.87 40.87 0.20
C VAL A 735 -33.43 39.58 0.91
N THR A 736 -33.07 39.68 2.18
CA THR A 736 -32.43 38.60 2.94
C THR A 736 -33.44 37.70 3.65
N PHE A 737 -34.51 38.28 4.21
CA PHE A 737 -35.52 37.53 4.98
C PHE A 737 -36.87 37.40 4.26
N GLY A 738 -36.98 37.91 3.03
CA GLY A 738 -38.18 37.80 2.20
C GLY A 738 -39.39 38.57 2.74
N VAL A 739 -39.18 39.63 3.54
CA VAL A 739 -40.29 40.43 4.07
C VAL A 739 -41.04 41.11 2.93
N ARG A 740 -42.37 40.99 2.94
CA ARG A 740 -43.25 41.56 1.92
C ARG A 740 -43.25 43.09 1.99
N HIS A 741 -43.22 43.76 0.84
CA HIS A 741 -43.28 45.23 0.78
C HIS A 741 -44.56 45.83 1.40
N GLY A 742 -45.67 45.09 1.37
CA GLY A 742 -46.95 45.50 1.96
C GLY A 742 -47.96 44.35 2.01
N PRO A 743 -49.16 44.58 2.57
CA PRO A 743 -50.21 43.57 2.70
C PRO A 743 -50.73 43.10 1.33
N CYS A 744 -51.00 41.79 1.18
CA CYS A 744 -51.49 41.18 -0.05
C CYS A 744 -53.02 40.98 -0.03
N SER A 745 -53.61 40.55 -1.15
CA SER A 745 -55.07 40.35 -1.28
C SER A 745 -55.68 39.44 -0.21
N GLU A 746 -54.97 38.41 0.24
CA GLU A 746 -55.43 37.52 1.31
C GLU A 746 -55.53 38.25 2.66
N ASP A 747 -54.56 39.11 2.97
CA ASP A 747 -54.58 39.91 4.20
C ASP A 747 -55.82 40.82 4.20
N TYR A 748 -56.13 41.47 3.06
CA TYR A 748 -57.35 42.27 2.91
C TYR A 748 -58.62 41.42 3.05
N CYS A 749 -58.70 40.21 2.49
CA CYS A 749 -59.87 39.34 2.66
C CYS A 749 -60.07 38.94 4.14
N LYS A 750 -58.99 38.61 4.86
CA LYS A 750 -59.02 38.34 6.30
C LYS A 750 -59.45 39.57 7.10
N LEU A 751 -59.01 40.76 6.70
CA LEU A 751 -59.45 42.03 7.28
C LEU A 751 -60.96 42.22 7.11
N TRP A 752 -61.51 41.96 5.91
CA TRP A 752 -62.95 42.05 5.66
C TRP A 752 -63.76 41.06 6.50
N ALA A 753 -63.32 39.81 6.59
CA ALA A 753 -63.95 38.80 7.44
C ALA A 753 -63.90 39.21 8.94
N THR A 754 -62.84 39.88 9.37
CA THR A 754 -62.75 40.45 10.72
C THR A 754 -63.79 41.55 10.91
N TRP A 755 -63.91 42.49 9.96
CA TRP A 755 -64.90 43.57 10.00
C TRP A 755 -66.33 43.07 9.99
N GLU A 756 -66.65 42.07 9.18
CA GLU A 756 -67.98 41.46 9.10
C GLU A 756 -68.46 40.86 10.44
N ASN A 757 -67.53 40.29 11.22
CA ASN A 757 -67.80 39.64 12.50
C ASN A 757 -67.80 40.62 13.69
N SER A 758 -67.02 41.69 13.63
CA SER A 758 -66.73 42.55 14.80
C SER A 758 -67.17 44.01 14.66
N VAL A 759 -67.37 44.50 13.43
CA VAL A 759 -67.59 45.93 13.16
C VAL A 759 -69.01 46.15 12.64
N HIS A 760 -69.79 46.92 13.41
CA HIS A 760 -71.15 47.30 13.00
C HIS A 760 -71.17 48.54 12.08
N MET A 761 -70.16 49.40 12.17
CA MET A 761 -70.04 50.65 11.41
C MET A 761 -68.60 50.85 10.93
N LEU A 762 -68.42 51.02 9.62
CA LEU A 762 -67.11 51.22 9.01
C LEU A 762 -66.87 52.70 8.69
N ALA A 763 -65.65 53.17 8.94
CA ALA A 763 -65.23 54.48 8.46
C ALA A 763 -65.25 54.51 6.92
N ILE A 764 -65.74 55.61 6.35
CA ILE A 764 -65.83 55.78 4.89
C ILE A 764 -64.44 55.65 4.25
N SER A 765 -63.40 56.20 4.89
CA SER A 765 -62.00 56.11 4.44
C SER A 765 -61.50 54.68 4.32
N ASP A 766 -61.82 53.84 5.31
CA ASP A 766 -61.28 52.48 5.43
C ASP A 766 -62.01 51.55 4.46
N CYS A 767 -63.35 51.70 4.38
CA CYS A 767 -64.17 51.01 3.40
C CYS A 767 -63.77 51.42 1.97
N PHE A 768 -63.53 52.72 1.73
CA PHE A 768 -63.02 53.21 0.44
C PHE A 768 -61.66 52.61 0.10
N ALA A 769 -60.70 52.61 1.04
CA ALA A 769 -59.37 52.07 0.82
C ALA A 769 -59.41 50.57 0.49
N PHE A 770 -60.25 49.81 1.21
CA PHE A 770 -60.52 48.41 0.95
C PHE A 770 -61.06 48.18 -0.47
N TRP A 771 -62.20 48.79 -0.82
CA TRP A 771 -62.83 48.57 -2.13
C TRP A 771 -61.99 49.10 -3.29
N LYS A 772 -61.23 50.18 -3.07
CA LYS A 772 -60.24 50.67 -4.04
C LYS A 772 -59.21 49.61 -4.39
N LEU A 773 -58.66 48.93 -3.37
CA LEU A 773 -57.67 47.89 -3.59
C LEU A 773 -58.30 46.65 -4.24
N ILE A 774 -59.46 46.21 -3.75
CA ILE A 774 -60.20 45.07 -4.31
C ILE A 774 -60.53 45.28 -5.78
N ALA A 775 -61.09 46.43 -6.15
CA ALA A 775 -61.47 46.67 -7.54
C ALA A 775 -60.25 46.85 -8.46
N THR A 776 -59.13 47.38 -7.94
CA THR A 776 -57.88 47.52 -8.71
C THR A 776 -57.24 46.15 -8.96
N ASN A 777 -57.25 45.26 -7.96
CA ASN A 777 -56.58 43.96 -7.99
C ASN A 777 -57.56 42.77 -8.14
N TRP A 778 -58.72 42.99 -8.77
CA TRP A 778 -59.76 41.97 -8.93
C TRP A 778 -59.27 40.83 -9.84
N THR A 779 -59.15 39.64 -9.26
CA THR A 779 -58.74 38.38 -9.89
C THR A 779 -59.69 37.24 -9.49
N LYS A 780 -59.57 36.08 -10.16
CA LYS A 780 -60.36 34.89 -9.79
C LYS A 780 -60.12 34.44 -8.34
N ASN A 781 -58.88 34.55 -7.84
CA ASN A 781 -58.55 34.21 -6.44
C ASN A 781 -59.25 35.16 -5.44
N THR A 782 -59.24 36.48 -5.71
CA THR A 782 -59.97 37.42 -4.85
C THR A 782 -61.48 37.22 -4.91
N GLU A 783 -62.02 36.80 -6.05
CA GLU A 783 -63.43 36.46 -6.20
C GLU A 783 -63.79 35.23 -5.36
N GLU A 784 -63.00 34.16 -5.42
CA GLU A 784 -63.21 32.96 -4.59
C GLU A 784 -63.14 33.30 -3.10
N LEU A 785 -62.13 34.08 -2.66
CA LEU A 785 -61.98 34.49 -1.26
C LEU A 785 -63.12 35.40 -0.76
N LEU A 786 -63.63 36.31 -1.62
CA LEU A 786 -64.72 37.22 -1.25
C LEU A 786 -66.12 36.66 -1.54
N SER A 787 -66.25 35.55 -2.27
CA SER A 787 -67.55 34.90 -2.51
C SER A 787 -68.23 34.45 -1.22
N GLY A 788 -67.43 34.09 -0.21
CA GLY A 788 -67.87 33.75 1.14
C GLY A 788 -68.36 34.94 1.98
N CYS A 789 -68.23 36.17 1.48
CA CYS A 789 -68.75 37.37 2.14
C CYS A 789 -70.27 37.29 2.28
N VAL A 790 -70.79 37.48 3.50
CA VAL A 790 -72.23 37.46 3.82
C VAL A 790 -72.81 38.88 3.76
N LYS A 791 -72.04 39.89 4.17
CA LYS A 791 -72.49 41.29 4.26
C LYS A 791 -71.74 42.24 3.32
N VAL A 792 -72.50 43.10 2.64
CA VAL A 792 -72.01 44.15 1.76
C VAL A 792 -72.27 45.54 2.34
N PRO A 793 -71.47 46.57 1.98
CA PRO A 793 -71.68 47.91 2.49
C PRO A 793 -72.90 48.59 1.85
N VAL A 794 -73.66 49.25 2.71
CA VAL A 794 -74.80 50.09 2.36
C VAL A 794 -74.62 51.44 3.05
N CYS A 795 -75.04 52.52 2.39
CA CYS A 795 -75.05 53.85 2.99
C CYS A 795 -76.45 54.18 3.51
N ILE A 796 -76.52 54.49 4.81
CA ILE A 796 -77.72 54.96 5.50
C ILE A 796 -77.33 56.23 6.26
N ASP A 797 -78.00 57.35 5.99
CA ASP A 797 -77.75 58.66 6.63
C ASP A 797 -76.26 59.08 6.65
N GLY A 798 -75.55 58.83 5.55
CA GLY A 798 -74.13 59.17 5.40
C GLY A 798 -73.16 58.25 6.14
N LYS A 799 -73.62 57.14 6.73
CA LYS A 799 -72.78 56.14 7.42
C LYS A 799 -72.77 54.81 6.68
N ILE A 800 -71.63 54.13 6.67
CA ILE A 800 -71.49 52.81 6.05
C ILE A 800 -71.81 51.71 7.07
N ILE A 801 -72.82 50.92 6.74
CA ILE A 801 -73.29 49.79 7.53
C ILE A 801 -73.20 48.53 6.66
N LEU A 802 -72.75 47.43 7.23
CA LEU A 802 -72.72 46.14 6.55
C LEU A 802 -74.07 45.42 6.68
N ARG A 803 -74.71 45.09 5.55
CA ARG A 803 -76.01 44.39 5.48
C ARG A 803 -75.87 43.10 4.70
N ASN A 804 -76.70 42.10 5.03
CA ASN A 804 -76.70 40.83 4.30
C ASN A 804 -76.94 41.06 2.81
N LYS A 805 -76.07 40.47 1.97
CA LYS A 805 -76.09 40.66 0.52
C LYS A 805 -77.39 40.26 -0.16
N GLU A 806 -78.16 39.36 0.47
CA GLU A 806 -79.48 38.92 0.01
C GLU A 806 -80.57 40.00 0.12
N ASN A 807 -80.38 41.00 0.97
CA ASN A 807 -81.34 42.08 1.22
C ASN A 807 -80.92 43.41 0.56
N VAL A 808 -79.91 43.36 -0.30
CA VAL A 808 -79.34 44.52 -0.97
C VAL A 808 -79.32 44.23 -2.47
N PHE A 809 -79.63 45.22 -3.28
CA PHE A 809 -79.82 45.09 -4.71
C PHE A 809 -78.90 46.02 -5.50
N ILE A 810 -78.65 45.63 -6.73
CA ILE A 810 -78.01 46.46 -7.75
C ILE A 810 -79.12 47.24 -8.49
N PRO A 811 -79.09 48.59 -8.50
CA PRO A 811 -80.08 49.41 -9.19
C PRO A 811 -79.82 49.43 -10.70
N ASP A 812 -80.23 48.37 -11.41
CA ASP A 812 -80.06 48.23 -12.86
C ASP A 812 -81.22 48.79 -13.71
N ASP A 813 -82.41 48.94 -13.12
CA ASP A 813 -83.56 49.65 -13.69
C ASP A 813 -83.78 50.97 -12.93
N LEU A 814 -83.69 52.10 -13.63
CA LEU A 814 -83.77 53.43 -13.03
C LEU A 814 -85.19 53.83 -12.60
N LEU A 815 -86.23 53.36 -13.29
CA LEU A 815 -87.62 53.65 -12.92
C LEU A 815 -87.98 52.88 -11.64
N LEU A 816 -87.59 51.61 -11.57
CA LEU A 816 -87.76 50.81 -10.35
C LEU A 816 -86.89 51.35 -9.22
N ALA A 817 -85.62 51.68 -9.49
CA ALA A 817 -84.74 52.25 -8.48
C ALA A 817 -85.30 53.56 -7.89
N ASP A 818 -85.83 54.47 -8.71
CA ASP A 818 -86.44 55.72 -8.23
C ASP A 818 -87.68 55.46 -7.35
N LEU A 819 -88.50 54.44 -7.67
CA LEU A 819 -89.65 54.06 -6.84
C LEU A 819 -89.22 53.53 -5.47
N PHE A 820 -88.26 52.61 -5.42
CA PHE A 820 -87.81 52.01 -4.16
C PHE A 820 -86.93 52.96 -3.33
N THR A 821 -86.26 53.94 -3.95
CA THR A 821 -85.44 54.93 -3.23
C THR A 821 -86.29 55.94 -2.44
N LYS A 822 -87.55 56.16 -2.85
CA LYS A 822 -88.49 57.07 -2.16
C LYS A 822 -88.99 56.53 -0.82
N LEU A 823 -88.71 55.27 -0.49
CA LEU A 823 -89.09 54.67 0.78
C LEU A 823 -88.20 55.18 1.92
N PRO A 824 -88.78 55.82 2.96
CA PRO A 824 -88.00 56.29 4.10
C PRO A 824 -87.43 55.09 4.90
N HIS A 825 -86.15 55.19 5.27
CA HIS A 825 -85.41 54.28 6.18
C HIS A 825 -85.06 52.85 5.70
N GLN A 826 -85.22 52.53 4.40
CA GLN A 826 -84.75 51.27 3.82
C GLN A 826 -83.81 51.54 2.64
N SER A 827 -82.49 51.57 2.90
CA SER A 827 -81.51 51.60 1.80
C SER A 827 -81.34 50.18 1.26
N LEU A 828 -82.07 49.89 0.19
CA LEU A 828 -82.08 48.59 -0.48
C LEU A 828 -80.96 48.44 -1.51
N PHE A 829 -80.09 49.44 -1.68
CA PHE A 829 -79.09 49.46 -2.75
C PHE A 829 -77.65 49.46 -2.21
N ILE A 830 -76.76 48.80 -2.96
CA ILE A 830 -75.33 48.75 -2.65
C ILE A 830 -74.72 50.15 -2.56
N TRP A 831 -73.73 50.32 -1.67
CA TRP A 831 -72.96 51.55 -1.59
C TRP A 831 -71.94 51.66 -2.73
N TYR A 832 -71.83 52.86 -3.28
CA TYR A 832 -70.78 53.24 -4.22
C TYR A 832 -69.84 54.27 -3.59
N PRO A 833 -68.52 54.03 -3.61
CA PRO A 833 -67.54 55.04 -3.25
C PRO A 833 -67.55 56.20 -4.24
N SER A 834 -67.50 57.42 -3.73
CA SER A 834 -67.29 58.63 -4.53
C SER A 834 -65.88 58.61 -5.11
N SER A 835 -65.71 58.07 -6.32
CA SER A 835 -64.42 57.98 -7.00
C SER A 835 -64.52 58.35 -8.48
N THR A 836 -63.51 59.07 -8.96
CA THR A 836 -63.30 59.36 -10.38
C THR A 836 -62.41 58.31 -11.06
N LEU A 837 -61.96 57.29 -10.33
CA LEU A 837 -61.05 56.26 -10.84
C LEU A 837 -61.79 55.29 -11.79
N PRO A 838 -61.25 55.00 -12.99
CA PRO A 838 -61.85 54.03 -13.92
C PRO A 838 -62.01 52.63 -13.33
N SER A 839 -61.05 52.21 -12.48
CA SER A 839 -61.07 50.91 -11.76
C SER A 839 -62.22 50.82 -10.74
N MET A 840 -62.81 51.95 -10.36
CA MET A 840 -63.92 52.09 -9.41
C MET A 840 -65.21 52.56 -10.09
N SER A 841 -65.35 52.38 -11.41
CA SER A 841 -66.58 52.73 -12.11
C SER A 841 -67.78 51.96 -11.56
N ARG A 842 -68.97 52.58 -11.55
CA ARG A 842 -70.21 51.93 -11.11
C ARG A 842 -70.45 50.60 -11.84
N ALA A 843 -70.17 50.54 -13.14
CA ALA A 843 -70.28 49.31 -13.93
C ALA A 843 -69.33 48.20 -13.44
N ARG A 844 -68.09 48.54 -13.07
CA ARG A 844 -67.11 47.57 -12.54
C ARG A 844 -67.52 47.09 -11.15
N LEU A 845 -67.97 47.99 -10.28
CA LEU A 845 -68.49 47.62 -8.96
C LEU A 845 -69.77 46.77 -9.06
N ASN A 846 -70.68 47.06 -9.99
CA ASN A 846 -71.86 46.22 -10.23
C ASN A 846 -71.46 44.80 -10.64
N ARG A 847 -70.43 44.64 -11.47
CA ARG A 847 -69.91 43.30 -11.81
C ARG A 847 -69.34 42.59 -10.59
N ILE A 848 -68.56 43.29 -9.77
CA ILE A 848 -67.95 42.74 -8.54
C ILE A 848 -69.03 42.33 -7.53
N TYR A 849 -70.01 43.21 -7.26
CA TYR A 849 -71.12 42.90 -6.35
C TYR A 849 -71.99 41.76 -6.89
N ASN A 850 -72.26 41.73 -8.19
CA ASN A 850 -73.01 40.65 -8.82
C ASN A 850 -72.24 39.31 -8.76
N SER A 851 -70.91 39.31 -8.92
CA SER A 851 -70.10 38.09 -8.84
C SER A 851 -70.00 37.52 -7.42
N ILE A 852 -70.05 38.37 -6.39
CA ILE A 852 -70.10 37.91 -4.99
C ILE A 852 -71.53 37.59 -4.49
N GLY A 853 -72.55 37.69 -5.36
CA GLY A 853 -73.90 37.19 -5.11
C GLY A 853 -75.00 38.23 -4.81
N VAL A 854 -74.75 39.53 -5.03
CA VAL A 854 -75.80 40.57 -4.89
C VAL A 854 -76.74 40.55 -6.09
N GLN A 855 -78.07 40.55 -5.86
CA GLN A 855 -79.09 40.47 -6.91
C GLN A 855 -79.39 41.82 -7.59
N ARG A 856 -80.00 41.80 -8.78
CA ARG A 856 -80.44 43.00 -9.52
C ARG A 856 -81.91 43.33 -9.24
N ILE A 857 -82.26 44.62 -9.13
CA ILE A 857 -83.62 45.04 -8.80
C ILE A 857 -84.63 44.63 -9.88
N SER A 858 -84.27 44.74 -11.16
CA SER A 858 -85.14 44.36 -12.29
C SER A 858 -85.59 42.88 -12.25
N ARG A 859 -84.79 42.01 -11.63
CA ARG A 859 -85.08 40.57 -11.47
C ARG A 859 -85.78 40.23 -10.17
N ALA A 860 -85.66 41.09 -9.15
CA ALA A 860 -86.21 40.84 -7.82
C ALA A 860 -87.66 41.35 -7.66
N VAL A 861 -88.10 42.27 -8.52
CA VAL A 861 -89.42 42.91 -8.46
C VAL A 861 -90.50 42.05 -9.13
N MET A 862 -91.66 41.90 -8.49
CA MET A 862 -92.90 41.36 -9.08
C MET A 862 -93.91 42.49 -9.36
N LYS A 863 -94.63 42.42 -10.49
CA LYS A 863 -95.68 43.38 -10.89
C LYS A 863 -97.07 42.76 -10.65
N ASN A 864 -97.99 43.50 -10.02
CA ASN A 864 -99.36 43.04 -9.78
C ASN A 864 -100.33 43.57 -10.86
N GLU A 865 -101.15 42.70 -11.47
CA GLU A 865 -101.89 43.00 -12.71
C GLU A 865 -103.40 43.33 -12.53
N SER A 866 -103.96 43.22 -11.33
CA SER A 866 -105.39 43.51 -11.07
C SER A 866 -105.72 45.01 -11.17
N LEU A 867 -106.79 45.36 -11.90
CA LEU A 867 -107.42 46.70 -11.81
C LEU A 867 -108.09 46.86 -10.45
N THR A 868 -107.71 47.87 -9.68
CA THR A 868 -108.60 48.44 -8.66
C THR A 868 -109.32 49.62 -9.30
N LEU A 869 -110.58 49.42 -9.70
CA LEU A 869 -111.41 50.46 -10.32
C LEU A 869 -112.43 50.94 -9.28
N GLU A 870 -112.18 52.08 -8.63
CA GLU A 870 -113.11 52.67 -7.67
C GLU A 870 -114.22 53.41 -8.44
N ASN A 871 -115.40 52.81 -8.66
CA ASN A 871 -116.67 53.47 -9.04
C ASN A 871 -116.62 54.61 -10.11
N GLY A 872 -115.66 54.56 -11.05
CA GLY A 872 -115.41 55.63 -12.00
C GLY A 872 -116.52 55.81 -13.04
N CYS A 873 -116.88 57.07 -13.30
CA CYS A 873 -117.89 57.46 -14.27
C CYS A 873 -117.24 57.53 -15.68
N PHE A 874 -117.28 56.42 -16.41
CA PHE A 874 -116.67 56.35 -17.75
C PHE A 874 -117.49 57.11 -18.79
N ARG A 875 -116.82 57.99 -19.55
CA ARG A 875 -117.39 58.57 -20.76
C ARG A 875 -116.99 57.72 -21.95
N THR A 876 -117.98 57.21 -22.69
CA THR A 876 -117.72 56.49 -23.95
C THR A 876 -117.43 57.53 -25.04
N VAL A 877 -116.27 57.43 -25.66
CA VAL A 877 -115.83 58.32 -26.74
C VAL A 877 -115.84 57.56 -28.06
N ASP A 878 -116.12 58.27 -29.14
CA ASP A 878 -116.02 57.75 -30.51
C ASP A 878 -114.61 57.18 -30.74
N SER A 879 -114.56 55.87 -31.03
CA SER A 879 -113.31 55.12 -31.21
C SER A 879 -112.47 55.68 -32.35
N SER A 880 -113.08 56.31 -33.36
CA SER A 880 -112.38 56.93 -34.50
C SER A 880 -111.45 58.09 -34.09
N LYS A 881 -111.68 58.71 -32.92
CA LYS A 881 -110.81 59.78 -32.40
C LYS A 881 -109.49 59.27 -31.84
N VAL A 882 -109.44 58.01 -31.41
CA VAL A 882 -108.27 57.37 -30.81
C VAL A 882 -107.64 56.36 -31.76
N VAL A 883 -108.45 55.51 -32.38
CA VAL A 883 -108.04 54.52 -33.37
C VAL A 883 -108.06 55.17 -34.75
N LYS A 884 -107.05 56.00 -35.00
CA LYS A 884 -106.89 56.70 -36.29
C LYS A 884 -106.43 55.73 -37.39
N VAL A 885 -106.74 56.06 -38.64
CA VAL A 885 -106.29 55.29 -39.81
C VAL A 885 -104.78 55.10 -39.80
N GLY A 886 -104.02 56.15 -39.50
CA GLY A 886 -102.56 56.07 -39.40
C GLY A 886 -102.05 55.09 -38.32
N LEU A 887 -102.78 54.87 -37.21
CA LEU A 887 -102.42 53.84 -36.22
C LEU A 887 -102.60 52.43 -36.82
N LEU A 888 -103.73 52.20 -37.49
CA LEU A 888 -104.02 50.91 -38.13
C LEU A 888 -103.03 50.62 -39.27
N GLN A 889 -102.65 51.64 -40.04
CA GLN A 889 -101.60 51.53 -41.05
C GLN A 889 -100.25 51.15 -40.44
N ILE A 890 -99.86 51.77 -39.31
CA ILE A 890 -98.63 51.40 -38.61
C ILE A 890 -98.64 49.94 -38.17
N ILE A 891 -99.74 49.52 -37.54
CA ILE A 891 -99.85 48.16 -37.01
C ILE A 891 -99.86 47.15 -38.14
N ILE A 892 -100.70 47.33 -39.16
CA ILE A 892 -100.81 46.34 -40.23
C ILE A 892 -99.56 46.32 -41.12
N ALA A 893 -98.87 47.45 -41.32
CA ALA A 893 -97.59 47.49 -42.04
C ALA A 893 -96.46 46.83 -41.24
N HIS A 894 -96.47 46.94 -39.90
CA HIS A 894 -95.54 46.19 -39.06
C HIS A 894 -95.82 44.69 -39.10
N LEU A 895 -97.09 44.28 -39.01
CA LEU A 895 -97.50 42.88 -39.13
C LEU A 895 -97.23 42.30 -40.52
N ALA A 896 -97.23 43.15 -41.56
CA ALA A 896 -96.90 42.80 -42.94
C ALA A 896 -95.39 42.77 -43.21
N ASP A 897 -94.54 43.08 -42.23
CA ASP A 897 -93.10 42.90 -42.37
C ASP A 897 -92.80 41.43 -42.72
N PRO A 898 -92.11 41.17 -43.85
CA PRO A 898 -91.75 39.81 -44.25
C PRO A 898 -91.00 39.02 -43.16
N ALA A 899 -90.33 39.69 -42.21
CA ALA A 899 -89.65 39.04 -41.09
C ALA A 899 -90.60 38.35 -40.10
N LEU A 900 -91.89 38.73 -40.07
CA LEU A 900 -92.89 38.17 -39.14
C LEU A 900 -93.70 37.01 -39.73
N ASP A 901 -93.72 36.86 -41.07
CA ASP A 901 -94.39 35.76 -41.80
C ASP A 901 -95.87 35.52 -41.39
N ILE A 902 -96.64 36.60 -41.20
CA ILE A 902 -98.05 36.52 -40.79
C ILE A 902 -98.95 36.55 -42.04
N PRO A 903 -99.85 35.58 -42.27
CA PRO A 903 -100.80 35.59 -43.40
C PRO A 903 -101.78 36.78 -43.36
N SER A 904 -102.25 37.23 -44.53
CA SER A 904 -103.13 38.42 -44.64
C SER A 904 -104.40 38.32 -43.79
N GLU A 905 -105.07 37.17 -43.77
CA GLU A 905 -106.27 36.96 -42.94
C GLU A 905 -105.98 37.15 -41.44
N GLU A 906 -104.85 36.66 -40.94
CA GLU A 906 -104.49 36.77 -39.53
C GLU A 906 -104.02 38.20 -39.18
N ARG A 907 -103.27 38.88 -40.08
CA ARG A 907 -102.94 40.31 -39.91
C ARG A 907 -104.21 41.15 -39.78
N GLN A 908 -105.16 40.94 -40.68
CA GLN A 908 -106.44 41.65 -40.69
C GLN A 908 -107.26 41.32 -39.44
N ARG A 909 -107.23 40.07 -38.95
CA ARG A 909 -107.87 39.66 -37.68
C ARG A 909 -107.25 40.35 -36.46
N MET A 910 -105.92 40.40 -36.35
CA MET A 910 -105.21 41.08 -35.26
C MET A 910 -105.56 42.57 -35.21
N VAL A 911 -105.62 43.22 -36.37
CA VAL A 911 -106.02 44.63 -36.49
C VAL A 911 -107.51 44.84 -36.23
N SER A 912 -108.36 43.88 -36.61
CA SER A 912 -109.82 43.92 -36.34
C SER A 912 -110.14 44.01 -34.84
N CYS A 913 -109.26 43.51 -33.97
CA CYS A 913 -109.40 43.65 -32.53
C CYS A 913 -109.43 45.11 -32.07
N LEU A 914 -108.82 46.03 -32.83
CA LEU A 914 -108.81 47.48 -32.57
C LEU A 914 -109.99 48.22 -33.21
N LEU A 915 -110.48 47.74 -34.36
CA LEU A 915 -111.65 48.30 -35.06
C LEU A 915 -112.94 48.22 -34.22
N ASN A 916 -113.06 47.18 -33.39
CA ASN A 916 -114.24 46.92 -32.56
C ASN A 916 -114.11 47.38 -31.09
N VAL A 917 -113.08 48.18 -30.76
CA VAL A 917 -112.84 48.60 -29.37
C VAL A 917 -113.80 49.71 -28.94
N THR A 918 -114.36 49.54 -27.74
CA THR A 918 -115.04 50.63 -27.03
C THR A 918 -114.03 51.41 -26.21
N VAL A 919 -113.88 52.71 -26.50
CA VAL A 919 -112.94 53.59 -25.78
C VAL A 919 -113.66 54.26 -24.61
N GLN A 920 -113.13 54.03 -23.40
CA GLN A 920 -113.64 54.60 -22.16
C GLN A 920 -112.61 55.56 -21.56
N VAL A 921 -113.03 56.81 -21.36
CA VAL A 921 -112.18 57.84 -20.77
C VAL A 921 -112.57 58.08 -19.31
N THR A 922 -111.57 58.15 -18.43
CA THR A 922 -111.70 58.46 -16.99
C THR A 922 -110.78 59.62 -16.60
N ASP A 923 -111.20 60.45 -15.66
CA ASP A 923 -110.34 61.52 -15.12
C ASP A 923 -109.39 60.98 -14.03
N GLU A 924 -109.64 59.77 -13.51
CA GLU A 924 -108.84 59.14 -12.45
C GLU A 924 -107.61 58.39 -12.98
N PRO A 925 -106.47 58.42 -12.25
CA PRO A 925 -105.24 57.75 -12.64
C PRO A 925 -105.31 56.23 -12.47
N ILE A 926 -104.88 55.48 -13.49
CA ILE A 926 -104.81 54.01 -13.43
C ILE A 926 -103.58 53.62 -12.61
N THR A 927 -103.69 52.84 -11.54
CA THR A 927 -102.54 52.47 -10.67
C THR A 927 -102.07 51.03 -10.86
N VAL A 928 -100.75 50.80 -10.77
CA VAL A 928 -100.08 49.48 -10.81
C VAL A 928 -99.10 49.37 -9.64
N SER A 929 -99.05 48.23 -8.95
CA SER A 929 -98.12 48.00 -7.83
C SER A 929 -96.96 47.07 -8.20
N TYR A 930 -95.78 47.36 -7.62
CA TYR A 930 -94.55 46.57 -7.71
C TYR A 930 -94.10 46.14 -6.31
N SER A 931 -93.64 44.90 -6.14
CA SER A 931 -93.30 44.31 -4.85
C SER A 931 -91.94 43.59 -4.87
N VAL A 932 -91.11 43.72 -3.84
CA VAL A 932 -89.85 42.96 -3.65
C VAL A 932 -89.89 42.19 -2.34
N ARG A 933 -89.52 40.91 -2.35
CA ARG A 933 -89.43 40.08 -1.14
C ARG A 933 -88.00 40.03 -0.60
N LEU A 934 -87.83 40.38 0.67
CA LEU A 934 -86.55 40.30 1.40
C LEU A 934 -86.35 38.90 2.00
N SER A 935 -85.11 38.54 2.37
CA SER A 935 -84.79 37.23 2.96
C SER A 935 -85.40 37.02 4.37
N SER A 936 -85.85 38.10 5.02
CA SER A 936 -86.65 38.06 6.25
C SER A 936 -88.10 37.57 6.01
N GLY A 937 -88.55 37.48 4.76
CA GLY A 937 -89.95 37.24 4.39
C GLY A 937 -90.80 38.52 4.26
N GLU A 938 -90.26 39.68 4.64
CA GLU A 938 -90.89 40.99 4.43
C GLU A 938 -91.05 41.29 2.93
N VAL A 939 -92.20 41.85 2.55
CA VAL A 939 -92.48 42.28 1.18
C VAL A 939 -92.58 43.81 1.17
N VAL A 940 -91.78 44.44 0.33
CA VAL A 940 -91.74 45.90 0.15
C VAL A 940 -92.52 46.26 -1.10
N ASP A 941 -93.62 46.99 -0.94
CA ASP A 941 -94.55 47.35 -2.01
C ASP A 941 -94.48 48.86 -2.36
N VAL A 942 -94.50 49.16 -3.66
CA VAL A 942 -94.55 50.53 -4.21
C VAL A 942 -95.61 50.62 -5.32
N LYS A 943 -96.34 51.75 -5.41
CA LYS A 943 -97.38 51.99 -6.44
C LYS A 943 -96.90 52.99 -7.49
N ALA A 944 -97.30 52.79 -8.74
CA ALA A 944 -97.02 53.68 -9.88
C ALA A 944 -98.30 53.99 -10.69
N CYS A 945 -98.44 55.22 -11.18
CA CYS A 945 -99.55 55.63 -12.03
C CYS A 945 -99.26 55.37 -13.53
N ARG A 946 -100.20 54.73 -14.22
CA ARG A 946 -100.30 54.48 -15.66
C ARG A 946 -101.42 55.34 -16.25
N MET A 947 -101.33 55.68 -17.54
CA MET A 947 -102.33 56.53 -18.21
C MET A 947 -103.30 55.74 -19.09
N ILE A 948 -102.93 54.54 -19.53
CA ILE A 948 -103.67 53.74 -20.51
C ILE A 948 -103.66 52.29 -20.06
N ARG A 949 -104.74 51.57 -20.35
CA ARG A 949 -104.85 50.13 -20.17
C ARG A 949 -105.82 49.54 -21.18
N TRP A 950 -105.42 48.45 -21.82
CA TRP A 950 -106.30 47.72 -22.73
C TRP A 950 -106.74 46.38 -22.13
N GLU A 951 -108.04 46.23 -21.90
CA GLU A 951 -108.66 44.92 -21.62
C GLU A 951 -109.12 44.29 -22.92
N ARG A 952 -108.24 43.47 -23.51
CA ARG A 952 -108.48 42.80 -24.79
C ARG A 952 -109.73 41.91 -24.76
N GLU A 953 -109.91 41.12 -23.70
CA GLU A 953 -111.03 40.17 -23.57
C GLU A 953 -112.40 40.86 -23.63
N ASN A 954 -112.50 42.07 -23.08
CA ASN A 954 -113.73 42.85 -23.05
C ASN A 954 -113.84 43.85 -24.21
N SER A 955 -112.83 43.91 -25.09
CA SER A 955 -112.71 44.94 -26.15
C SER A 955 -112.84 46.37 -25.62
N LYS A 956 -112.32 46.64 -24.41
CA LYS A 956 -112.38 47.96 -23.75
C LYS A 956 -110.99 48.56 -23.58
N LEU A 957 -110.79 49.75 -24.10
CA LEU A 957 -109.59 50.54 -23.89
C LEU A 957 -109.89 51.65 -22.89
N TYR A 958 -109.26 51.59 -21.72
CA TYR A 958 -109.34 52.61 -20.68
C TYR A 958 -108.21 53.61 -20.86
N MET A 959 -108.58 54.87 -20.88
CA MET A 959 -107.64 55.97 -21.06
C MET A 959 -107.92 57.04 -20.03
N GLN A 960 -106.87 57.58 -19.45
CA GLN A 960 -106.99 58.77 -18.63
C GLN A 960 -107.21 59.98 -19.54
N GLY A 961 -108.31 60.70 -19.35
CA GLY A 961 -108.63 61.93 -20.05
C GLY A 961 -107.70 63.06 -19.62
N SER A 962 -107.36 63.94 -20.54
CA SER A 962 -106.60 65.16 -20.26
C SER A 962 -107.45 66.38 -20.62
N ASP A 963 -108.03 67.04 -19.63
CA ASP A 963 -108.70 68.34 -19.81
C ASP A 963 -107.64 69.46 -19.77
N GLY A 964 -107.01 69.77 -20.92
CA GLY A 964 -106.08 70.90 -21.06
C GLY A 964 -104.98 70.75 -22.13
N GLU A 965 -104.18 71.79 -22.35
CA GLU A 965 -102.94 71.70 -23.16
C GLU A 965 -101.91 70.83 -22.43
N SER A 966 -101.63 69.64 -22.95
CA SER A 966 -100.67 68.71 -22.35
C SER A 966 -99.22 69.17 -22.53
N SER A 967 -98.43 69.06 -21.45
CA SER A 967 -96.98 69.32 -21.49
C SER A 967 -96.25 68.29 -22.36
N SER A 968 -95.06 68.63 -22.85
CA SER A 968 -94.25 67.69 -23.65
C SER A 968 -93.89 66.42 -22.86
N GLU A 969 -93.67 66.53 -21.55
CA GLU A 969 -93.42 65.37 -20.68
C GLU A 969 -94.65 64.46 -20.60
N GLU A 970 -95.85 65.02 -20.42
CA GLU A 970 -97.10 64.25 -20.40
C GLU A 970 -97.41 63.62 -21.76
N LYS A 971 -97.14 64.32 -22.88
CA LYS A 971 -97.27 63.75 -24.23
C LYS A 971 -96.35 62.55 -24.43
N ILE A 972 -95.10 62.63 -23.97
CA ILE A 972 -94.15 61.51 -24.04
C ILE A 972 -94.57 60.36 -23.11
N LYS A 973 -95.02 60.66 -21.89
CA LYS A 973 -95.55 59.65 -20.94
C LYS A 973 -96.76 58.94 -21.53
N PHE A 974 -97.74 59.69 -22.02
CA PHE A 974 -98.93 59.17 -22.66
C PHE A 974 -98.57 58.32 -23.88
N ALA A 975 -97.77 58.83 -24.82
CA ALA A 975 -97.37 58.08 -26.00
C ALA A 975 -96.59 56.81 -25.64
N THR A 976 -95.76 56.85 -24.59
CA THR A 976 -95.02 55.68 -24.11
C THR A 976 -95.96 54.63 -23.53
N TYR A 977 -96.94 55.03 -22.71
CA TYR A 977 -97.92 54.10 -22.17
C TYR A 977 -98.89 53.60 -23.23
N PHE A 978 -99.30 54.44 -24.18
CA PHE A 978 -100.16 54.08 -25.30
C PHE A 978 -99.51 53.05 -26.18
N ALA A 979 -98.27 53.32 -26.59
CA ALA A 979 -97.49 52.38 -27.35
C ALA A 979 -97.26 51.06 -26.62
N ASP A 980 -96.84 51.11 -25.35
CA ASP A 980 -96.56 49.91 -24.55
C ASP A 980 -97.81 49.04 -24.44
N GLU A 981 -98.97 49.62 -24.10
CA GLU A 981 -100.21 48.88 -23.91
C GLU A 981 -100.84 48.39 -25.22
N ILE A 982 -100.85 49.21 -26.28
CA ILE A 982 -101.38 48.78 -27.58
C ILE A 982 -100.49 47.68 -28.18
N SER A 983 -99.17 47.84 -28.15
CA SER A 983 -98.26 46.81 -28.65
C SER A 983 -98.37 45.52 -27.85
N LYS A 984 -98.45 45.58 -26.52
CA LYS A 984 -98.69 44.40 -25.67
C LYS A 984 -100.01 43.71 -26.01
N GLY A 985 -101.07 44.47 -26.26
CA GLY A 985 -102.36 43.87 -26.57
C GLY A 985 -102.46 43.30 -27.99
N VAL A 986 -101.81 43.93 -28.98
CA VAL A 986 -101.79 43.43 -30.37
C VAL A 986 -100.87 42.22 -30.48
N LEU A 987 -99.68 42.30 -29.88
CA LEU A 987 -98.61 41.29 -29.98
C LEU A 987 -98.50 40.45 -28.70
N PHE A 988 -99.62 40.17 -28.02
CA PHE A 988 -99.62 39.45 -26.74
C PHE A 988 -98.97 38.04 -26.83
N GLU A 989 -98.96 37.41 -28.01
CA GLU A 989 -98.28 36.13 -28.27
C GLU A 989 -96.83 36.29 -28.75
N MET A 990 -96.39 37.52 -29.06
CA MET A 990 -95.07 37.85 -29.63
C MET A 990 -94.35 38.90 -28.78
N ALA A 991 -94.04 38.55 -27.53
CA ALA A 991 -93.48 39.47 -26.55
C ALA A 991 -92.18 40.15 -27.00
N ASP A 992 -91.35 39.46 -27.78
CA ASP A 992 -90.07 39.98 -28.29
C ASP A 992 -90.25 41.10 -29.34
N GLN A 993 -91.41 41.15 -30.01
CA GLN A 993 -91.72 42.16 -31.03
C GLN A 993 -92.39 43.41 -30.45
N ILE A 994 -92.87 43.34 -29.20
CA ILE A 994 -93.54 44.44 -28.50
C ILE A 994 -92.71 45.74 -28.50
N PRO A 995 -91.40 45.74 -28.16
CA PRO A 995 -90.62 46.97 -28.13
C PRO A 995 -90.52 47.64 -29.50
N SER A 996 -90.41 46.83 -30.56
CA SER A 996 -90.30 47.32 -31.95
C SER A 996 -91.58 48.03 -32.37
N LEU A 997 -92.74 47.39 -32.19
CA LEU A 997 -94.03 48.00 -32.48
C LEU A 997 -94.33 49.20 -31.57
N ALA A 998 -94.00 49.10 -30.29
CA ALA A 998 -94.22 50.19 -29.33
C ALA A 998 -93.47 51.46 -29.76
N GLU A 999 -92.22 51.35 -30.22
CA GLU A 999 -91.50 52.53 -30.68
C GLU A 999 -92.17 53.16 -31.92
N LEU A 1000 -92.68 52.35 -32.86
CA LEU A 1000 -93.41 52.85 -34.03
C LEU A 1000 -94.73 53.54 -33.64
N ILE A 1001 -95.53 52.91 -32.77
CA ILE A 1001 -96.79 53.48 -32.27
C ILE A 1001 -96.54 54.75 -31.47
N LYS A 1002 -95.48 54.79 -30.66
CA LYS A 1002 -95.09 55.97 -29.87
C LYS A 1002 -94.77 57.15 -30.77
N LEU A 1003 -93.95 56.94 -31.80
CA LEU A 1003 -93.63 57.96 -32.80
C LEU A 1003 -94.89 58.40 -33.56
N GLY A 1004 -95.73 57.45 -33.98
CA GLY A 1004 -97.02 57.75 -34.62
C GLY A 1004 -97.96 58.58 -33.73
N SER A 1005 -98.04 58.23 -32.44
CA SER A 1005 -98.89 58.91 -31.45
C SER A 1005 -98.43 60.35 -31.20
N LEU A 1006 -97.12 60.59 -31.09
CA LEU A 1006 -96.57 61.95 -30.95
C LEU A 1006 -96.82 62.81 -32.19
N LEU A 1007 -96.98 62.19 -33.37
CA LEU A 1007 -97.29 62.83 -34.64
C LEU A 1007 -98.78 62.80 -34.98
N ASP A 1008 -99.62 62.44 -34.01
CA ASP A 1008 -101.07 62.43 -34.12
C ASP A 1008 -101.63 61.53 -35.25
N PHE A 1009 -100.83 60.56 -35.69
CA PHE A 1009 -101.10 59.61 -36.78
C PHE A 1009 -101.48 60.26 -38.13
N GLN A 1010 -100.92 61.43 -38.44
CA GLN A 1010 -101.15 62.14 -39.71
C GLN A 1010 -100.64 61.34 -40.92
N ASP A 1011 -101.46 61.17 -41.97
CA ASP A 1011 -101.20 60.28 -43.12
C ASP A 1011 -99.82 60.49 -43.78
N GLY A 1012 -99.43 61.75 -44.03
CA GLY A 1012 -98.12 62.07 -44.63
C GLY A 1012 -96.93 61.70 -43.73
N ALA A 1013 -97.09 61.87 -42.42
CA ALA A 1013 -96.07 61.53 -41.43
C ALA A 1013 -95.98 60.00 -41.23
N VAL A 1014 -97.12 59.31 -41.21
CA VAL A 1014 -97.17 57.84 -41.15
C VAL A 1014 -96.57 57.22 -42.40
N GLY A 1015 -96.89 57.72 -43.59
CA GLY A 1015 -96.31 57.25 -44.84
C GLY A 1015 -94.78 57.40 -44.89
N PHE A 1016 -94.23 58.49 -44.35
CA PHE A 1016 -92.78 58.64 -44.23
C PHE A 1016 -92.19 57.74 -43.13
N LEU A 1017 -92.85 57.63 -41.97
CA LEU A 1017 -92.41 56.77 -40.86
C LEU A 1017 -92.26 55.32 -41.33
N LEU A 1018 -93.27 54.78 -42.02
CA LEU A 1018 -93.24 53.42 -42.55
C LEU A 1018 -92.10 53.22 -43.54
N LYS A 1019 -91.92 54.14 -44.51
CA LYS A 1019 -90.79 54.11 -45.44
C LYS A 1019 -89.43 54.18 -44.74
N SER A 1020 -89.29 55.03 -43.73
CA SER A 1020 -88.04 55.15 -42.95
C SER A 1020 -87.67 53.88 -42.18
N LYS A 1021 -88.65 52.99 -41.98
CA LYS A 1021 -88.54 51.71 -41.30
C LYS A 1021 -88.62 50.53 -42.27
N ASN A 1022 -88.60 50.78 -43.59
CA ASN A 1022 -88.75 49.77 -44.65
C ASN A 1022 -90.03 48.94 -44.56
N LEU A 1023 -91.11 49.50 -43.99
CA LEU A 1023 -92.42 48.88 -43.88
C LEU A 1023 -93.33 49.38 -45.00
N GLN A 1024 -94.18 48.51 -45.53
CA GLN A 1024 -95.15 48.83 -46.59
C GLN A 1024 -96.48 48.11 -46.36
N LEU A 1025 -97.54 48.66 -46.93
CA LEU A 1025 -98.86 48.02 -46.99
C LEU A 1025 -98.94 47.21 -48.29
N PHE A 1026 -99.48 45.99 -48.21
CA PHE A 1026 -99.82 45.21 -49.40
C PHE A 1026 -101.19 45.62 -49.95
N PRO A 1027 -101.46 45.43 -51.25
CA PRO A 1027 -102.73 45.83 -51.87
C PRO A 1027 -103.97 45.26 -51.16
N GLU A 1028 -103.91 44.02 -50.68
CA GLU A 1028 -105.02 43.35 -49.98
C GLU A 1028 -105.33 44.01 -48.63
N ASP A 1029 -104.30 44.49 -47.93
CA ASP A 1029 -104.43 45.18 -46.65
C ASP A 1029 -104.89 46.63 -46.84
N GLU A 1030 -104.48 47.28 -47.93
CA GLU A 1030 -105.04 48.57 -48.33
C GLU A 1030 -106.54 48.47 -48.65
N ASP A 1031 -106.95 47.43 -49.37
CA ASP A 1031 -108.36 47.19 -49.71
C ASP A 1031 -109.19 46.82 -48.48
N PHE A 1032 -108.64 46.05 -47.54
CA PHE A 1032 -109.25 45.78 -46.23
C PHE A 1032 -109.46 47.08 -45.43
N LEU A 1033 -108.44 47.95 -45.36
CA LEU A 1033 -108.57 49.23 -44.67
C LEU A 1033 -109.56 50.17 -45.39
N LYS A 1034 -109.58 50.21 -46.74
CA LYS A 1034 -110.54 51.04 -47.50
C LYS A 1034 -111.99 50.54 -47.35
N SER A 1035 -112.22 49.23 -47.44
CA SER A 1035 -113.57 48.63 -47.33
C SER A 1035 -114.17 48.76 -45.93
N SER A 1036 -113.35 48.55 -44.90
CA SER A 1036 -113.73 48.75 -43.49
C SER A 1036 -114.08 50.21 -43.17
N MET A 1037 -113.68 51.16 -44.04
CA MET A 1037 -113.89 52.60 -43.87
C MET A 1037 -114.94 53.20 -44.84
N LEU A 1038 -115.31 52.53 -45.95
CA LEU A 1038 -116.28 53.01 -46.98
C LEU A 1038 -117.72 52.47 -46.82
N GLY A 1039 -117.97 51.52 -45.92
CA GLY A 1039 -119.31 50.96 -45.64
C GLY A 1039 -120.36 51.92 -45.04
N GLY A 1040 -120.11 53.24 -45.06
CA GLY A 1040 -120.95 54.28 -44.46
C GLY A 1040 -121.95 55.01 -45.39
N SER A 1041 -121.98 54.75 -46.70
CA SER A 1041 -122.79 55.54 -47.67
C SER A 1041 -123.80 54.69 -48.46
N LYS A 1042 -125.11 54.81 -48.18
CA LYS A 1042 -126.23 54.13 -48.91
C LYS A 1042 -126.70 54.95 -50.14
N ASN A 1043 -126.86 54.29 -51.30
CA ASN A 1043 -127.51 54.81 -52.52
C ASN A 1043 -129.04 54.89 -52.38
N VAL A 1044 -129.64 55.95 -52.94
CA VAL A 1044 -131.10 56.15 -53.17
C VAL A 1044 -131.42 55.88 -54.65
N ILE A 1045 -132.48 55.11 -54.93
CA ILE A 1045 -133.11 54.92 -56.25
C ILE A 1045 -134.35 55.84 -56.35
N ILE A 1046 -134.58 56.43 -57.53
CA ILE A 1046 -135.70 57.31 -57.90
C ILE A 1046 -137.01 56.52 -58.11
N ILE A 1047 -138.10 56.92 -57.45
CA ILE A 1047 -139.31 57.52 -58.08
C ILE A 1047 -139.61 58.80 -57.30
#